data_AF-A0A9X1QVL0-F1
#
_entry.id   AF-A0A9X1QVL0-F1
#
_cell.length_a   1.000
_cell.length_b   1.000
_cell.length_c   1.000
_cell.angle_alpha   90.00
_cell.angle_beta   90.00
_cell.angle_gamma   90.00
#
_symmetry.space_group_name_H-M   'P 1'
#
loop_
_entity.id
_entity.type
_entity.pdbx_description
1 polymer ?
#
loop_
_entity_poly.entity_id
_entity_poly.type
_entity_poly.pdbx_seq_one_letter_code
_entity_poly.pdbx_strand_id
1 'polypeptide(L)'
;MGNKNDISKQSESLRLKAALDLYENAPCGSIIFQNDGLIIAINNTLANWLGYKKSEILNERTLPSLFKIGGQIYFETHFFPLIKMQGFIQEVYFDILRKDKSIFHALINVREIPAQGNFEATYQATILDVSDRYRYESELLEAKRKAEADSKAKAEFLATISHEIRTPLNAILGIGNLLHNTPLNENQKEYARLLLSSSEHLLSLVNNLLDLSKIEARKLELEYVSFNLLDLITILKQIYSVKAEEKGVTLRLELGKDVPQNIIGDPVKLNQVLTNLVGNAIKFTKQGAITVAINTIKKTKKEVHLNFEVSDTGIGIPEEKLDTVFQEFSQASYDVGVEYGGTGLGLTISKKLLELQGSKLSVRSTVNEGSTFSFALHYKIDRKKSKKAKKKKDVEAAVNFDNYKVLVVDDNNVNIFITAQYLDQWEIPHLTAKSGSEALGIINRESVDIVLLDLQMPKMNGYETAAKIRALKLPKQPIIIAFSATTKGEVQAALTEAEIDDHLPKPFQPSQLFDLLKMYNTAKKKKKKRTLKRLSKAAASSKKYKKKISPTVNPSIAESFNLERYSKMANNNPEYIRKFVVSTLDALIGYQKDFETALEKKDTKSMADLIHKSTMTLYYIKADRLSKYMENCNEILVADATDQTILAKGEECKKEFVRIIEGLKESQNL
;
A
#
# COMPACT_ATOMS: atom_id res chain seq x y z
N MET A 1 -47.37 67.33 -34.52
CA MET A 1 -47.26 65.90 -34.17
C MET A 1 -46.29 65.10 -35.07
N GLY A 2 -45.76 65.64 -36.19
CA GLY A 2 -44.84 64.89 -37.08
C GLY A 2 -43.43 64.61 -36.55
N ASN A 3 -42.88 65.46 -35.68
CA ASN A 3 -41.45 65.41 -35.31
C ASN A 3 -41.09 64.34 -34.23
N LYS A 4 -42.07 63.82 -33.47
CA LYS A 4 -41.83 62.78 -32.44
C LYS A 4 -41.76 61.36 -33.03
N ASN A 5 -42.48 61.09 -34.12
CA ASN A 5 -42.47 59.78 -34.78
C ASN A 5 -41.16 59.53 -35.56
N ASP A 6 -40.54 60.57 -36.11
CA ASP A 6 -39.24 60.43 -36.80
C ASP A 6 -38.09 60.19 -35.81
N ILE A 7 -38.07 60.90 -34.68
CA ILE A 7 -37.07 60.68 -33.62
C ILE A 7 -37.20 59.28 -33.01
N SER A 8 -38.42 58.76 -32.85
CA SER A 8 -38.67 57.38 -32.39
C SER A 8 -38.11 56.33 -33.35
N LYS A 9 -38.36 56.49 -34.66
CA LYS A 9 -37.85 55.57 -35.69
C LYS A 9 -36.32 55.63 -35.83
N GLN A 10 -35.73 56.82 -35.73
CA GLN A 10 -34.27 56.99 -35.70
C GLN A 10 -33.65 56.33 -34.47
N SER A 11 -34.28 56.49 -33.29
CA SER A 11 -33.84 55.83 -32.05
C SER A 11 -33.92 54.30 -32.14
N GLU A 12 -34.97 53.74 -32.74
CA GLU A 12 -35.10 52.29 -32.94
C GLU A 12 -34.06 51.76 -33.93
N SER A 13 -33.82 52.47 -35.03
CA SER A 13 -32.77 52.14 -35.99
C SER A 13 -31.38 52.14 -35.36
N LEU A 14 -31.08 53.12 -34.50
CA LEU A 14 -29.80 53.18 -33.77
C LEU A 14 -29.64 52.00 -32.79
N ARG A 15 -30.69 51.65 -32.05
CA ARG A 15 -30.69 50.51 -31.12
C ARG A 15 -30.50 49.18 -31.84
N LEU A 16 -31.15 49.01 -33.00
CA LEU A 16 -30.98 47.81 -33.83
C LEU A 16 -29.54 47.70 -34.36
N LYS A 17 -28.96 48.82 -34.81
CA LYS A 17 -27.58 48.85 -35.30
C LYS A 17 -26.58 48.51 -34.19
N ALA A 18 -26.79 49.04 -32.97
CA ALA A 18 -25.97 48.71 -31.81
C ALA A 18 -26.11 47.23 -31.39
N ALA A 19 -27.33 46.67 -31.41
CA ALA A 19 -27.56 45.26 -31.10
C ALA A 19 -26.90 44.31 -32.11
N LEU A 20 -26.96 44.66 -33.41
CA LEU A 20 -26.27 43.93 -34.47
C LEU A 20 -24.75 43.97 -34.29
N ASP A 21 -24.18 45.13 -33.99
CA ASP A 21 -22.75 45.27 -33.75
C ASP A 21 -22.28 44.41 -32.55
N LEU A 22 -23.06 44.42 -31.47
CA LEU A 22 -22.80 43.64 -30.26
C LEU A 22 -22.89 42.12 -30.52
N TYR A 23 -23.86 41.69 -31.34
CA TYR A 23 -23.96 40.30 -31.79
C TYR A 23 -22.77 39.90 -32.67
N GLU A 24 -22.45 40.74 -33.65
CA GLU A 24 -21.43 40.45 -34.65
C GLU A 24 -20.02 40.36 -34.05
N ASN A 25 -19.71 41.24 -33.11
CA ASN A 25 -18.40 41.38 -32.50
C ASN A 25 -18.35 40.87 -31.04
N ALA A 26 -19.31 40.02 -30.65
CA ALA A 26 -19.30 39.40 -29.33
C ALA A 26 -18.00 38.60 -29.10
N PRO A 27 -17.48 38.54 -27.86
CA PRO A 27 -16.28 37.76 -27.54
C PRO A 27 -16.49 36.24 -27.59
N CYS A 28 -17.68 35.80 -27.98
CA CYS A 28 -18.04 34.41 -28.19
C CYS A 28 -18.59 34.20 -29.60
N GLY A 29 -18.48 32.97 -30.09
CA GLY A 29 -19.20 32.56 -31.29
C GLY A 29 -20.68 32.42 -31.00
N SER A 30 -21.53 32.89 -31.92
CA SER A 30 -22.97 32.68 -31.85
C SER A 30 -23.46 32.12 -33.17
N ILE A 31 -24.34 31.13 -33.09
CA ILE A 31 -24.97 30.45 -34.21
C ILE A 31 -26.44 30.19 -33.88
N ILE A 32 -27.31 30.37 -34.87
CA ILE A 32 -28.71 29.94 -34.80
C ILE A 32 -28.93 28.87 -35.87
N PHE A 33 -29.54 27.76 -35.48
CA PHE A 33 -29.81 26.63 -36.37
C PHE A 33 -31.23 26.06 -36.20
N GLN A 34 -31.71 25.37 -37.22
CA GLN A 34 -33.05 24.76 -37.28
C GLN A 34 -33.05 23.30 -36.78
N ASN A 35 -34.22 22.65 -36.83
CA ASN A 35 -34.41 21.29 -36.34
C ASN A 35 -33.59 20.21 -37.08
N ASP A 36 -33.20 20.48 -38.32
CA ASP A 36 -32.33 19.64 -39.16
C ASP A 36 -30.84 19.97 -38.98
N GLY A 37 -30.52 20.93 -38.11
CA GLY A 37 -29.17 21.42 -37.89
C GLY A 37 -28.73 22.52 -38.85
N LEU A 38 -29.56 22.93 -39.81
CA LEU A 38 -29.20 23.95 -40.81
C LEU A 38 -28.93 25.30 -40.16
N ILE A 39 -27.81 25.92 -40.52
CA ILE A 39 -27.34 27.17 -39.92
C ILE A 39 -28.01 28.35 -40.61
N ILE A 40 -28.82 29.11 -39.86
CA ILE A 40 -29.55 30.28 -40.40
C ILE A 40 -28.96 31.61 -39.95
N ALA A 41 -28.16 31.63 -38.87
CA ALA A 41 -27.42 32.81 -38.46
C ALA A 41 -26.05 32.42 -37.86
N ILE A 42 -25.05 33.27 -38.09
CA ILE A 42 -23.71 33.16 -37.51
C ILE A 42 -23.11 34.56 -37.34
N ASN A 43 -22.40 34.82 -36.23
CA ASN A 43 -21.70 36.08 -36.02
C ASN A 43 -20.29 36.09 -36.64
N ASN A 44 -19.70 37.28 -36.79
CA ASN A 44 -18.36 37.44 -37.37
C ASN A 44 -17.29 36.71 -36.55
N THR A 45 -17.38 36.74 -35.21
CA THR A 45 -16.41 36.06 -34.33
C THR A 45 -16.29 34.56 -34.66
N LEU A 46 -17.42 33.84 -34.73
CA LEU A 46 -17.39 32.41 -35.06
C LEU A 46 -16.97 32.15 -36.50
N ALA A 47 -17.45 32.95 -37.46
CA ALA A 47 -17.06 32.82 -38.86
C ALA A 47 -15.54 32.96 -39.05
N ASN A 48 -14.94 33.91 -38.33
CA ASN A 48 -13.49 34.12 -38.31
C ASN A 48 -12.75 32.95 -37.66
N TRP A 49 -13.22 32.43 -36.52
CA TRP A 49 -12.62 31.25 -35.88
C TRP A 49 -12.66 30.01 -36.78
N LEU A 50 -13.75 29.82 -37.53
CA LEU A 50 -13.91 28.70 -38.45
C LEU A 50 -13.14 28.91 -39.77
N GLY A 51 -12.80 30.14 -40.13
CA GLY A 51 -12.12 30.50 -41.39
C GLY A 51 -13.01 30.45 -42.63
N TYR A 52 -14.34 30.50 -42.45
CA TYR A 52 -15.30 30.52 -43.56
C TYR A 52 -15.88 31.91 -43.77
N LYS A 53 -16.25 32.22 -45.02
CA LYS A 53 -17.16 33.34 -45.29
C LYS A 53 -18.57 32.95 -44.85
N LYS A 54 -19.35 33.92 -44.35
CA LYS A 54 -20.75 33.67 -43.93
C LYS A 54 -21.60 33.02 -45.01
N SER A 55 -21.41 33.41 -46.28
CA SER A 55 -22.11 32.83 -47.43
C SER A 55 -21.79 31.35 -47.67
N GLU A 56 -20.70 30.81 -47.13
CA GLU A 56 -20.32 29.39 -47.23
C GLU A 56 -20.91 28.54 -46.09
N ILE A 57 -21.58 29.19 -45.12
CA ILE A 57 -22.15 28.56 -43.92
C ILE A 57 -23.67 28.75 -43.90
N LEU A 58 -24.14 29.99 -44.04
CA LEU A 58 -25.54 30.36 -43.93
C LEU A 58 -26.37 29.63 -44.99
N ASN A 59 -27.35 28.84 -44.53
CA ASN A 59 -28.25 28.01 -45.34
C ASN A 59 -27.57 26.96 -46.23
N GLU A 60 -26.26 26.73 -46.06
CA GLU A 60 -25.47 25.79 -46.87
C GLU A 60 -24.89 24.65 -46.02
N ARG A 61 -24.73 24.85 -44.71
CA ARG A 61 -24.12 23.88 -43.78
C ARG A 61 -25.00 23.63 -42.57
N THR A 62 -24.86 22.42 -42.03
CA THR A 62 -25.45 22.08 -40.73
C THR A 62 -24.41 22.19 -39.62
N LEU A 63 -24.83 22.51 -38.39
CA LEU A 63 -23.95 22.56 -37.23
C LEU A 63 -23.13 21.25 -37.03
N PRO A 64 -23.73 20.05 -37.14
CA PRO A 64 -22.98 18.80 -37.01
C PRO A 64 -21.85 18.66 -38.03
N SER A 65 -22.04 19.18 -39.26
CA SER A 65 -21.01 19.10 -40.30
C SER A 65 -19.70 19.80 -39.94
N LEU A 66 -19.71 20.67 -38.93
CA LEU A 66 -18.53 21.34 -38.40
C LEU A 66 -17.77 20.49 -37.35
N PHE A 67 -18.32 19.38 -36.87
CA PHE A 67 -17.66 18.49 -35.91
C PHE A 67 -16.92 17.35 -36.61
N LYS A 68 -15.96 16.74 -35.91
CA LYS A 68 -15.43 15.42 -36.29
C LYS A 68 -16.54 14.36 -36.31
N ILE A 69 -16.31 13.24 -37.02
CA ILE A 69 -17.26 12.12 -37.14
C ILE A 69 -17.81 11.67 -35.76
N GLY A 70 -16.95 11.51 -34.75
CA GLY A 70 -17.41 11.15 -33.40
C GLY A 70 -18.30 12.22 -32.76
N GLY A 71 -18.01 13.50 -33.00
CA GLY A 71 -18.83 14.63 -32.54
C GLY A 71 -20.16 14.75 -33.30
N GLN A 72 -20.19 14.42 -34.59
CA GLN A 72 -21.43 14.33 -35.38
C GLN A 72 -22.37 13.28 -34.79
N ILE A 73 -21.84 12.08 -34.56
CA ILE A 73 -22.62 10.98 -33.96
C ILE A 73 -23.12 11.37 -32.57
N TYR A 74 -22.26 11.91 -31.71
CA TYR A 74 -22.65 12.36 -30.38
C TYR A 74 -23.71 13.46 -30.42
N PHE A 75 -23.60 14.39 -31.39
CA PHE A 75 -24.58 15.44 -31.58
C PHE A 75 -25.97 14.86 -31.87
N GLU A 76 -26.07 13.94 -32.84
CA GLU A 76 -27.33 13.36 -33.27
C GLU A 76 -27.94 12.41 -32.24
N THR A 77 -27.10 11.58 -31.59
CA THR A 77 -27.57 10.49 -30.72
C THR A 77 -27.86 10.91 -29.28
N HIS A 78 -27.17 11.94 -28.77
CA HIS A 78 -27.24 12.33 -27.37
C HIS A 78 -27.54 13.83 -27.20
N PHE A 79 -26.76 14.69 -27.83
CA PHE A 79 -26.81 16.14 -27.58
C PHE A 79 -28.13 16.77 -28.03
N PHE A 80 -28.54 16.53 -29.27
CA PHE A 80 -29.74 17.13 -29.86
C PHE A 80 -31.05 16.58 -29.25
N PRO A 81 -31.19 15.26 -29.00
CA PRO A 81 -32.30 14.73 -28.21
C PRO A 81 -32.41 15.38 -26.82
N LEU A 82 -31.29 15.60 -26.13
CA LEU A 82 -31.29 16.20 -24.79
C LEU A 82 -31.79 17.65 -24.83
N ILE A 83 -31.36 18.43 -25.83
CA ILE A 83 -31.85 19.80 -26.04
C ILE A 83 -33.36 19.80 -26.29
N LYS A 84 -33.88 18.89 -27.13
CA LYS A 84 -35.33 18.79 -27.38
C LYS A 84 -36.15 18.44 -26.14
N MET A 85 -35.57 17.70 -25.19
CA MET A 85 -36.26 17.31 -23.96
C MET A 85 -36.26 18.42 -22.91
N GLN A 86 -35.17 19.20 -22.80
CA GLN A 86 -34.96 20.15 -21.70
C GLN A 86 -35.05 21.63 -22.14
N GLY A 87 -34.99 21.91 -23.43
CA GLY A 87 -34.98 23.26 -24.01
C GLY A 87 -33.63 23.98 -23.89
N PHE A 88 -32.61 23.37 -23.27
CA PHE A 88 -31.26 23.92 -23.19
C PHE A 88 -30.21 22.84 -22.88
N ILE A 89 -28.94 23.16 -23.12
CA ILE A 89 -27.77 22.41 -22.65
C ILE A 89 -26.61 23.37 -22.39
N GLN A 90 -25.78 23.05 -21.40
CA GLN A 90 -24.67 23.91 -20.99
C GLN A 90 -23.37 23.10 -20.89
N GLU A 91 -22.27 23.78 -21.18
CA GLU A 91 -20.89 23.36 -20.96
C GLU A 91 -20.50 22.03 -21.62
N VAL A 92 -20.93 21.82 -22.87
CA VAL A 92 -20.55 20.60 -23.61
C VAL A 92 -19.38 20.85 -24.54
N TYR A 93 -18.38 19.97 -24.45
CA TYR A 93 -17.18 20.05 -25.27
C TYR A 93 -17.38 19.42 -26.64
N PHE A 94 -16.94 20.13 -27.68
CA PHE A 94 -16.84 19.62 -29.04
C PHE A 94 -15.50 19.99 -29.65
N ASP A 95 -14.96 19.08 -30.46
CA ASP A 95 -13.89 19.39 -31.40
C ASP A 95 -14.51 19.91 -32.69
N ILE A 96 -14.30 21.19 -32.98
CA ILE A 96 -14.80 21.83 -34.20
C ILE A 96 -13.68 21.88 -35.24
N LEU A 97 -14.00 21.46 -36.47
CA LEU A 97 -13.14 21.53 -37.64
C LEU A 97 -13.25 22.91 -38.29
N ARG A 98 -12.10 23.57 -38.42
CA ARG A 98 -11.94 24.79 -39.21
C ARG A 98 -11.83 24.45 -40.71
N LYS A 99 -11.94 25.47 -41.57
CA LYS A 99 -11.84 25.31 -43.04
C LYS A 99 -10.51 24.72 -43.49
N ASP A 100 -9.43 25.05 -42.80
CA ASP A 100 -8.08 24.51 -43.04
C ASP A 100 -7.87 23.10 -42.44
N LYS A 101 -8.94 22.49 -41.90
CA LYS A 101 -8.96 21.20 -41.20
C LYS A 101 -8.25 21.18 -39.84
N SER A 102 -7.72 22.32 -39.37
CA SER A 102 -7.28 22.42 -37.99
C SER A 102 -8.48 22.35 -37.04
N ILE A 103 -8.21 21.97 -35.80
CA ILE A 103 -9.24 21.76 -34.78
C ILE A 103 -9.08 22.86 -33.75
N PHE A 104 -10.21 23.40 -33.29
CA PHE A 104 -10.22 24.14 -32.04
C PHE A 104 -11.24 23.52 -31.10
N HIS A 105 -10.89 23.50 -29.82
CA HIS A 105 -11.70 22.92 -28.78
C HIS A 105 -12.76 23.95 -28.38
N ALA A 106 -14.02 23.57 -28.47
CA ALA A 106 -15.14 24.45 -28.26
C ALA A 106 -15.97 24.01 -27.06
N LEU A 107 -16.33 24.95 -26.21
CA LEU A 107 -17.37 24.78 -25.20
C LEU A 107 -18.68 25.37 -25.73
N ILE A 108 -19.70 24.54 -25.86
CA ILE A 108 -20.98 24.89 -26.50
C ILE A 108 -22.11 24.90 -25.46
N ASN A 109 -22.83 26.02 -25.42
CA ASN A 109 -24.10 26.17 -24.72
C ASN A 109 -25.20 26.33 -25.75
N VAL A 110 -26.31 25.61 -25.64
CA VAL A 110 -27.45 25.75 -26.55
C VAL A 110 -28.71 26.08 -25.76
N ARG A 111 -29.54 26.97 -26.28
CA ARG A 111 -30.92 27.17 -25.83
C ARG A 111 -31.87 27.07 -27.00
N GLU A 112 -33.05 26.52 -26.75
CA GLU A 112 -34.15 26.56 -27.67
C GLU A 112 -34.81 27.96 -27.66
N ILE A 113 -35.14 28.44 -28.85
CA ILE A 113 -36.00 29.58 -29.11
C ILE A 113 -37.32 29.00 -29.62
N PRO A 114 -38.38 29.02 -28.78
CA PRO A 114 -39.66 28.42 -29.13
C PRO A 114 -40.26 29.04 -30.40
N ALA A 115 -41.03 28.24 -31.13
CA ALA A 115 -41.81 28.70 -32.27
C ALA A 115 -42.71 29.89 -31.89
N GLN A 116 -42.69 30.97 -32.69
CA GLN A 116 -43.58 32.12 -32.54
C GLN A 116 -44.28 32.40 -33.86
N GLY A 117 -45.62 32.33 -33.88
CA GLY A 117 -46.41 32.55 -35.09
C GLY A 117 -46.12 31.49 -36.17
N ASN A 118 -45.70 31.93 -37.35
CA ASN A 118 -45.37 31.05 -38.49
C ASN A 118 -43.91 30.57 -38.50
N PHE A 119 -43.10 30.90 -37.49
CA PHE A 119 -41.69 30.50 -37.43
C PHE A 119 -41.51 29.22 -36.62
N GLU A 120 -40.79 28.24 -37.17
CA GLU A 120 -40.42 27.01 -36.47
C GLU A 120 -39.49 27.27 -35.28
N ALA A 121 -39.42 26.32 -34.35
CA ALA A 121 -38.48 26.37 -33.24
C ALA A 121 -37.04 26.37 -33.78
N THR A 122 -36.20 27.25 -33.23
CA THR A 122 -34.78 27.38 -33.59
C THR A 122 -33.92 27.24 -32.35
N TYR A 123 -32.63 27.00 -32.53
CA TYR A 123 -31.70 26.81 -31.42
C TYR A 123 -30.56 27.79 -31.54
N GLN A 124 -30.28 28.52 -30.46
CA GLN A 124 -29.14 29.42 -30.39
C GLN A 124 -28.02 28.74 -29.62
N ALA A 125 -26.88 28.51 -30.28
CA ALA A 125 -25.66 28.08 -29.63
C ALA A 125 -24.72 29.26 -29.36
N THR A 126 -24.18 29.32 -28.15
CA THR A 126 -23.01 30.13 -27.79
C THR A 126 -21.80 29.21 -27.72
N ILE A 127 -20.73 29.59 -28.43
CA ILE A 127 -19.52 28.80 -28.60
C ILE A 127 -18.34 29.58 -28.06
N LEU A 128 -17.53 28.97 -27.20
CA LEU A 128 -16.31 29.54 -26.64
C LEU A 128 -15.11 28.71 -27.11
N ASP A 129 -14.10 29.35 -27.69
CA ASP A 129 -12.81 28.71 -27.96
C ASP A 129 -12.06 28.51 -26.64
N VAL A 130 -11.87 27.24 -26.27
CA VAL A 130 -11.16 26.82 -25.04
C VAL A 130 -9.86 26.08 -25.37
N SER A 131 -9.32 26.27 -26.57
CA SER A 131 -8.12 25.56 -27.03
C SER A 131 -6.90 25.85 -26.18
N ASP A 132 -6.66 27.12 -25.81
CA ASP A 132 -5.55 27.50 -24.93
C ASP A 132 -5.72 26.89 -23.54
N ARG A 133 -6.94 26.89 -23.00
CA ARG A 133 -7.26 26.27 -21.70
C ARG A 133 -6.98 24.78 -21.73
N TYR A 134 -7.43 24.08 -22.77
CA TYR A 134 -7.19 22.66 -22.95
C TYR A 134 -5.69 22.34 -23.06
N ARG A 135 -4.92 23.17 -23.79
CA ARG A 135 -3.46 23.04 -23.87
C ARG A 135 -2.82 23.18 -22.49
N TYR A 136 -3.15 24.23 -21.73
CA TYR A 136 -2.60 24.43 -20.38
C TYR A 136 -2.97 23.29 -19.43
N GLU A 137 -4.21 22.80 -19.47
CA GLU A 137 -4.64 21.67 -18.64
C GLU A 137 -3.90 20.37 -19.01
N SER A 138 -3.67 20.13 -20.30
CA SER A 138 -2.91 18.98 -20.78
C SER A 138 -1.44 19.04 -20.39
N GLU A 139 -0.78 20.19 -20.60
CA GLU A 139 0.62 20.40 -20.21
C GLU A 139 0.81 20.25 -18.69
N LEU A 140 -0.12 20.80 -17.91
CA LEU A 140 -0.11 20.66 -16.45
C LEU A 140 -0.28 19.20 -16.01
N LEU A 141 -1.19 18.46 -16.66
CA LEU A 141 -1.41 17.05 -16.35
C LEU A 141 -0.18 16.19 -16.67
N GLU A 142 0.48 16.46 -17.80
CA GLU A 142 1.70 15.77 -18.20
C GLU A 142 2.88 16.09 -17.25
N ALA A 143 3.07 17.36 -16.90
CA ALA A 143 4.07 17.78 -15.91
C ALA A 143 3.83 17.12 -14.55
N LYS A 144 2.57 17.06 -14.10
CA LYS A 144 2.17 16.36 -12.86
C LYS A 144 2.50 14.87 -12.92
N ARG A 145 2.13 14.19 -14.01
CA ARG A 145 2.41 12.74 -14.18
C ARG A 145 3.91 12.45 -14.17
N LYS A 146 4.72 13.30 -14.82
CA LYS A 146 6.18 13.20 -14.81
C LYS A 146 6.73 13.36 -13.39
N ALA A 147 6.31 14.40 -12.66
CA ALA A 147 6.75 14.62 -11.29
C ALA A 147 6.37 13.46 -10.34
N GLU A 148 5.16 12.90 -10.49
CA GLU A 148 4.72 11.74 -9.72
C GLU A 148 5.53 10.47 -10.04
N ALA A 149 5.84 10.24 -11.32
CA ALA A 149 6.68 9.13 -11.76
C ALA A 149 8.11 9.24 -11.21
N ASP A 150 8.73 10.43 -11.29
CA ASP A 150 10.07 10.69 -10.78
C ASP A 150 10.14 10.48 -9.26
N SER A 151 9.13 10.97 -8.52
CA SER A 151 9.02 10.77 -7.07
C SER A 151 8.87 9.29 -6.71
N LYS A 152 8.05 8.53 -7.46
CA LYS A 152 7.88 7.10 -7.24
C LYS A 152 9.17 6.33 -7.52
N ALA A 153 9.88 6.63 -8.60
CA ALA A 153 11.15 6.01 -8.95
C ALA A 153 12.23 6.29 -7.88
N LYS A 154 12.32 7.54 -7.39
CA LYS A 154 13.21 7.91 -6.28
C LYS A 154 12.91 7.09 -5.02
N ALA A 155 11.62 6.92 -4.69
CA ALA A 155 11.20 6.16 -3.52
C ALA A 155 11.51 4.65 -3.63
N GLU A 156 11.26 4.05 -4.79
CA GLU A 156 11.57 2.65 -5.06
C GLU A 156 13.08 2.38 -5.05
N PHE A 157 13.87 3.27 -5.67
CA PHE A 157 15.33 3.18 -5.63
C PHE A 157 15.87 3.21 -4.19
N LEU A 158 15.42 4.16 -3.37
CA LEU A 158 15.83 4.26 -1.97
C LEU A 158 15.41 3.04 -1.15
N ALA A 159 14.21 2.50 -1.39
CA ALA A 159 13.71 1.28 -0.75
C ALA A 159 14.63 0.08 -1.03
N THR A 160 14.99 -0.14 -2.30
CA THR A 160 15.88 -1.22 -2.73
C THR A 160 17.27 -1.05 -2.12
N ILE A 161 17.88 0.13 -2.27
CA ILE A 161 19.22 0.42 -1.73
C ILE A 161 19.27 0.24 -0.21
N SER A 162 18.24 0.66 0.51
CA SER A 162 18.21 0.42 1.95
C SER A 162 18.19 -1.06 2.29
N HIS A 163 17.49 -1.89 1.52
CA HIS A 163 17.46 -3.33 1.75
C HIS A 163 18.82 -3.97 1.47
N GLU A 164 19.48 -3.52 0.40
CA GLU A 164 20.81 -3.97 0.00
C GLU A 164 21.92 -3.51 0.96
N ILE A 165 21.78 -2.34 1.60
CA ILE A 165 22.71 -1.88 2.64
C ILE A 165 22.41 -2.55 4.00
N ARG A 166 21.14 -2.74 4.36
CA ARG A 166 20.74 -3.32 5.65
C ARG A 166 21.25 -4.75 5.82
N THR A 167 21.21 -5.56 4.77
CA THR A 167 21.60 -6.97 4.82
C THR A 167 23.07 -7.19 5.24
N PRO A 168 24.08 -6.60 4.57
CA PRO A 168 25.47 -6.73 5.00
C PRO A 168 25.73 -6.04 6.34
N LEU A 169 25.01 -4.97 6.66
CA LEU A 169 25.18 -4.26 7.93
C LEU A 169 24.68 -5.08 9.13
N ASN A 170 23.57 -5.78 8.97
CA ASN A 170 23.06 -6.71 9.98
C ASN A 170 24.03 -7.87 10.22
N ALA A 171 24.67 -8.37 9.17
CA ALA A 171 25.73 -9.36 9.27
C ALA A 171 26.93 -8.83 10.09
N ILE A 172 27.38 -7.60 9.81
CA ILE A 172 28.47 -6.95 10.58
C ILE A 172 28.07 -6.77 12.04
N LEU A 173 26.84 -6.30 12.33
CA LEU A 173 26.35 -6.13 13.70
C LEU A 173 26.27 -7.44 14.46
N GLY A 174 25.75 -8.49 13.83
CA GLY A 174 25.65 -9.79 14.49
C GLY A 174 27.02 -10.40 14.75
N ILE A 175 27.92 -10.38 13.78
CA ILE A 175 29.31 -10.84 13.97
C ILE A 175 30.02 -10.01 15.03
N GLY A 176 29.83 -8.68 15.02
CA GLY A 176 30.39 -7.78 16.03
C GLY A 176 29.91 -8.10 17.44
N ASN A 177 28.61 -8.41 17.61
CA ASN A 177 28.03 -8.78 18.91
C ASN A 177 28.53 -10.15 19.37
N LEU A 178 28.68 -11.11 18.46
CA LEU A 178 29.27 -12.40 18.77
C LEU A 178 30.72 -12.25 19.21
N LEU A 179 31.52 -11.47 18.46
CA LEU A 179 32.91 -11.18 18.78
C LEU A 179 33.01 -10.52 20.16
N HIS A 180 32.17 -9.54 20.45
CA HIS A 180 32.14 -8.83 21.74
C HIS A 180 31.87 -9.77 22.93
N ASN A 181 31.10 -10.83 22.72
CA ASN A 181 30.78 -11.84 23.73
C ASN A 181 31.82 -12.97 23.85
N THR A 182 32.92 -12.93 23.10
CA THR A 182 34.04 -13.86 23.24
C THR A 182 35.14 -13.29 24.15
N PRO A 183 36.10 -14.11 24.64
CA PRO A 183 37.27 -13.62 25.35
C PRO A 183 38.09 -12.71 24.43
N LEU A 184 38.01 -11.39 24.66
CA LEU A 184 38.74 -10.36 23.93
C LEU A 184 39.74 -9.66 24.85
N ASN A 185 40.90 -9.29 24.30
CA ASN A 185 41.79 -8.34 24.99
C ASN A 185 41.23 -6.91 24.92
N GLU A 186 41.78 -5.99 25.73
CA GLU A 186 41.24 -4.62 25.85
C GLU A 186 41.19 -3.85 24.52
N ASN A 187 42.22 -4.00 23.68
CA ASN A 187 42.23 -3.38 22.35
C ASN A 187 41.16 -3.97 21.42
N GLN A 188 40.97 -5.29 21.45
CA GLN A 188 39.94 -5.98 20.67
C GLN A 188 38.51 -5.64 21.13
N LYS A 189 38.30 -5.45 22.45
CA LYS A 189 37.00 -4.96 22.97
C LYS A 189 36.68 -3.57 22.43
N GLU A 190 37.68 -2.69 22.39
CA GLU A 190 37.50 -1.34 21.87
C GLU A 190 37.25 -1.34 20.35
N TYR A 191 37.98 -2.16 19.58
CA TYR A 191 37.70 -2.35 18.15
C TYR A 191 36.29 -2.90 17.89
N ALA A 192 35.85 -3.89 18.67
CA ALA A 192 34.51 -4.44 18.57
C ALA A 192 33.43 -3.39 18.90
N ARG A 193 33.65 -2.58 19.95
CA ARG A 193 32.76 -1.47 20.33
C ARG A 193 32.66 -0.43 19.21
N LEU A 194 33.79 0.01 18.64
CA LEU A 194 33.83 0.98 17.55
C LEU A 194 33.14 0.45 16.28
N LEU A 195 33.37 -0.81 15.93
CA LEU A 195 32.73 -1.46 14.78
C LEU A 195 31.21 -1.57 14.97
N LEU A 196 30.76 -1.99 16.15
CA LEU A 196 29.33 -2.07 16.48
C LEU A 196 28.69 -0.69 16.44
N SER A 197 29.27 0.30 17.12
CA SER A 197 28.76 1.66 17.17
C SER A 197 28.66 2.30 15.78
N SER A 198 29.68 2.12 14.94
CA SER A 198 29.68 2.63 13.55
C SER A 198 28.61 1.95 12.70
N SER A 199 28.40 0.64 12.90
CA SER A 199 27.43 -0.13 12.14
C SER A 199 25.99 0.21 12.54
N GLU A 200 25.72 0.43 13.83
CA GLU A 200 24.44 0.92 14.33
C GLU A 200 24.13 2.33 13.81
N HIS A 201 25.15 3.19 13.76
CA HIS A 201 25.02 4.55 13.22
C HIS A 201 24.64 4.54 11.74
N LEU A 202 25.32 3.71 10.92
CA LEU A 202 25.00 3.57 9.50
C LEU A 202 23.59 3.02 9.27
N LEU A 203 23.14 2.09 10.12
CA LEU A 203 21.81 1.50 9.99
C LEU A 203 20.73 2.54 10.32
N SER A 204 20.98 3.34 11.34
CA SER A 204 20.12 4.48 11.68
C SER A 204 20.05 5.48 10.51
N LEU A 205 21.18 5.86 9.93
CA LEU A 205 21.26 6.74 8.75
C LEU A 205 20.37 6.26 7.59
N VAL A 206 20.51 4.98 7.24
CA VAL A 206 19.76 4.35 6.15
C VAL A 206 18.26 4.34 6.44
N ASN A 207 17.87 3.99 7.67
CA ASN A 207 16.46 3.99 8.07
C ASN A 207 15.85 5.40 8.07
N ASN A 208 16.61 6.41 8.52
CA ASN A 208 16.19 7.81 8.47
C ASN A 208 15.95 8.28 7.02
N LEU A 209 16.85 7.92 6.11
CA LEU A 209 16.72 8.26 4.68
C LEU A 209 15.47 7.60 4.05
N LEU A 210 15.18 6.35 4.41
CA LEU A 210 13.96 5.67 3.99
C LEU A 210 12.69 6.33 4.51
N ASP A 211 12.66 6.64 5.81
CA ASP A 211 11.49 7.27 6.42
C ASP A 211 11.21 8.62 5.75
N LEU A 212 12.25 9.43 5.48
CA LEU A 212 12.10 10.67 4.74
C LEU A 212 11.50 10.45 3.35
N SER A 213 12.04 9.50 2.59
CA SER A 213 11.56 9.14 1.25
C SER A 213 10.09 8.68 1.25
N LYS A 214 9.69 7.86 2.23
CA LYS A 214 8.29 7.42 2.37
C LYS A 214 7.35 8.57 2.72
N ILE A 215 7.80 9.53 3.52
CA ILE A 215 7.03 10.72 3.87
C ILE A 215 6.86 11.64 2.64
N GLU A 216 7.93 11.91 1.88
CA GLU A 216 7.88 12.69 0.64
C GLU A 216 6.89 12.09 -0.37
N ALA A 217 6.89 10.76 -0.51
CA ALA A 217 6.01 10.04 -1.42
C ALA A 217 4.54 9.92 -0.91
N ARG A 218 4.20 10.47 0.27
CA ARG A 218 2.89 10.30 0.95
C ARG A 218 2.48 8.83 1.14
N LYS A 219 3.46 7.92 1.23
CA LYS A 219 3.25 6.47 1.42
C LYS A 219 3.37 6.04 2.89
N LEU A 220 3.60 6.96 3.82
CA LEU A 220 3.67 6.65 5.24
C LEU A 220 2.25 6.60 5.84
N GLU A 221 1.83 5.42 6.26
CA GLU A 221 0.59 5.22 7.00
C GLU A 221 0.86 5.26 8.51
N LEU A 222 -0.04 5.93 9.26
CA LEU A 222 0.01 5.98 10.71
C LEU A 222 -0.77 4.81 11.30
N GLU A 223 -0.16 4.08 12.23
CA GLU A 223 -0.82 2.96 12.89
C GLU A 223 -1.53 3.44 14.17
N TYR A 224 -2.83 3.19 14.32
CA TYR A 224 -3.59 3.60 15.50
C TYR A 224 -3.88 2.41 16.41
N VAL A 225 -2.95 2.12 17.32
CA VAL A 225 -3.06 1.04 18.31
C VAL A 225 -3.24 1.59 19.72
N SER A 226 -3.88 0.79 20.58
CA SER A 226 -3.95 1.09 22.01
C SER A 226 -2.61 0.76 22.67
N PHE A 227 -2.01 1.72 23.37
CA PHE A 227 -0.74 1.54 24.07
C PHE A 227 -0.71 2.31 25.39
N ASN A 228 0.16 1.85 26.30
CA ASN A 228 0.41 2.53 27.57
C ASN A 228 1.54 3.56 27.41
N LEU A 229 1.18 4.83 27.53
CA LEU A 229 2.14 5.94 27.41
C LEU A 229 3.18 5.89 28.53
N LEU A 230 2.80 5.52 29.75
CA LEU A 230 3.74 5.46 30.87
C LEU A 230 4.82 4.40 30.63
N ASP A 231 4.46 3.24 30.10
CA ASP A 231 5.42 2.17 29.81
C ASP A 231 6.41 2.61 28.73
N LEU A 232 5.92 3.28 27.67
CA LEU A 232 6.76 3.80 26.59
C LEU A 232 7.83 4.77 27.12
N ILE A 233 7.42 5.78 27.90
CA ILE A 233 8.36 6.79 28.40
C ILE A 233 9.27 6.20 29.49
N THR A 234 8.80 5.22 30.26
CA THR A 234 9.63 4.51 31.25
C THR A 234 10.74 3.71 30.57
N ILE A 235 10.43 3.00 29.48
CA ILE A 235 11.44 2.29 28.66
C ILE A 235 12.44 3.29 28.09
N LEU A 236 11.97 4.41 27.55
CA LEU A 236 12.83 5.47 27.03
C LEU A 236 13.79 5.98 28.11
N LYS A 237 13.29 6.25 29.32
CA LYS A 237 14.12 6.65 30.46
C LYS A 237 15.18 5.59 30.77
N GLN A 238 14.83 4.31 30.84
CA GLN A 238 15.79 3.24 31.15
C GLN A 238 16.93 3.17 30.13
N ILE A 239 16.61 3.22 28.84
CA ILE A 239 17.62 3.15 27.77
C ILE A 239 18.58 4.33 27.82
N TYR A 240 18.05 5.54 28.04
CA TYR A 240 18.84 6.77 27.98
C TYR A 240 19.47 7.20 29.31
N SER A 241 19.05 6.64 30.45
CA SER A 241 19.68 6.93 31.74
C SER A 241 21.13 6.47 31.77
N VAL A 242 21.44 5.30 31.20
CA VAL A 242 22.82 4.78 31.13
C VAL A 242 23.71 5.74 30.33
N LYS A 243 23.26 6.14 29.13
CA LYS A 243 24.00 7.10 28.28
C LYS A 243 24.15 8.49 28.91
N ALA A 244 23.16 8.92 29.68
CA ALA A 244 23.20 10.19 30.38
C ALA A 244 24.17 10.13 31.58
N GLU A 245 24.17 9.03 32.34
CA GLU A 245 25.09 8.77 33.46
C GLU A 245 26.54 8.70 33.00
N GLU A 246 26.83 8.02 31.87
CA GLU A 246 28.17 7.99 31.27
C GLU A 246 28.73 9.38 30.95
N LYS A 247 27.85 10.36 30.67
CA LYS A 247 28.19 11.76 30.42
C LYS A 247 28.06 12.67 31.65
N GLY A 248 27.64 12.14 32.80
CA GLY A 248 27.38 12.95 34.01
C GLY A 248 26.17 13.89 33.89
N VAL A 249 25.19 13.55 33.04
CA VAL A 249 23.96 14.33 32.83
C VAL A 249 22.77 13.63 33.50
N THR A 250 21.91 14.39 34.19
CA THR A 250 20.73 13.82 34.86
C THR A 250 19.53 13.78 33.92
N LEU A 251 18.92 12.61 33.70
CA LEU A 251 17.67 12.48 32.93
C LEU A 251 16.43 12.47 33.86
N ARG A 252 15.57 13.46 33.70
CA ARG A 252 14.32 13.66 34.46
C ARG A 252 13.11 13.41 33.58
N LEU A 253 12.05 12.93 34.22
CA LEU A 253 10.79 12.58 33.58
C LEU A 253 9.65 13.14 34.42
N GLU A 254 8.85 14.00 33.80
CA GLU A 254 7.76 14.72 34.45
C GLU A 254 6.45 14.41 33.71
N LEU A 255 5.55 13.69 34.36
CA LEU A 255 4.20 13.48 33.82
C LEU A 255 3.18 14.26 34.64
N GLY A 256 2.37 15.06 33.94
CA GLY A 256 1.22 15.73 34.52
C GLY A 256 0.21 14.73 35.08
N LYS A 257 -0.44 15.10 36.18
CA LYS A 257 -1.39 14.23 36.91
C LYS A 257 -2.59 13.78 36.07
N ASP A 258 -2.95 14.57 35.05
CA ASP A 258 -4.12 14.33 34.20
C ASP A 258 -3.86 13.48 32.95
N VAL A 259 -2.61 13.08 32.73
CA VAL A 259 -2.23 12.27 31.55
C VAL A 259 -2.83 10.86 31.66
N PRO A 260 -3.67 10.42 30.71
CA PRO A 260 -4.22 9.06 30.72
C PRO A 260 -3.13 8.03 30.40
N GLN A 261 -3.17 6.88 31.07
CA GLN A 261 -2.19 5.80 30.86
C GLN A 261 -2.35 5.15 29.48
N ASN A 262 -3.57 4.80 29.07
CA ASN A 262 -3.82 4.14 27.78
C ASN A 262 -4.41 5.11 26.77
N ILE A 263 -3.73 5.24 25.63
CA ILE A 263 -4.12 6.09 24.51
C ILE A 263 -4.05 5.30 23.20
N ILE A 264 -4.79 5.76 22.20
CA ILE A 264 -4.81 5.16 20.86
C ILE A 264 -4.05 6.10 19.92
N GLY A 265 -2.96 5.59 19.33
CA GLY A 265 -2.10 6.31 18.40
C GLY A 265 -0.95 5.42 17.92
N ASP A 266 0.07 6.04 17.34
CA ASP A 266 1.24 5.34 16.83
C ASP A 266 2.40 5.42 17.84
N PRO A 267 2.64 4.37 18.66
CA PRO A 267 3.72 4.38 19.65
C PRO A 267 5.10 4.35 18.99
N VAL A 268 5.24 3.79 17.79
CA VAL A 268 6.53 3.67 17.11
C VAL A 268 6.99 5.05 16.64
N LYS A 269 6.09 5.80 15.96
CA LYS A 269 6.41 7.14 15.48
C LYS A 269 6.56 8.15 16.62
N LEU A 270 5.75 8.04 17.68
CA LEU A 270 5.96 8.85 18.88
C LEU A 270 7.33 8.56 19.51
N ASN A 271 7.68 7.28 19.67
CA ASN A 271 8.97 6.89 20.21
C ASN A 271 10.13 7.40 19.35
N GLN A 272 9.98 7.36 18.03
CA GLN A 272 10.99 7.85 17.08
C GLN A 272 11.25 9.36 17.27
N VAL A 273 10.20 10.17 17.41
CA VAL A 273 10.35 11.61 17.71
C VAL A 273 11.05 11.81 19.05
N LEU A 274 10.59 11.17 20.13
CA LEU A 274 11.15 11.34 21.46
C LEU A 274 12.61 10.86 21.56
N THR A 275 12.93 9.73 20.95
CA THR A 275 14.27 9.14 20.90
C THR A 275 15.25 10.09 20.21
N ASN A 276 14.84 10.72 19.10
CA ASN A 276 15.66 11.70 18.41
C ASN A 276 15.89 12.97 19.26
N LEU A 277 14.83 13.53 19.84
CA LEU A 277 14.94 14.73 20.68
C LEU A 277 15.80 14.49 21.93
N VAL A 278 15.59 13.38 22.64
CA VAL A 278 16.38 13.01 23.83
C VAL A 278 17.82 12.67 23.47
N GLY A 279 18.03 12.00 22.33
CA GLY A 279 19.36 11.75 21.79
C GLY A 279 20.13 13.04 21.52
N ASN A 280 19.48 14.04 20.90
CA ASN A 280 20.07 15.36 20.67
C ASN A 280 20.35 16.08 22.00
N ALA A 281 19.43 16.04 22.95
CA ALA A 281 19.63 16.63 24.28
C ALA A 281 20.89 16.06 24.98
N ILE A 282 21.08 14.73 24.98
CA ILE A 282 22.26 14.06 25.55
C ILE A 282 23.53 14.37 24.77
N LYS A 283 23.40 14.54 23.45
CA LYS A 283 24.53 14.88 22.58
C LYS A 283 25.08 16.27 22.89
N PHE A 284 24.20 17.26 23.07
CA PHE A 284 24.56 18.68 23.21
C PHE A 284 24.67 19.18 24.66
N THR A 285 24.34 18.34 25.65
CA THR A 285 24.55 18.63 27.07
C THR A 285 25.83 17.96 27.57
N LYS A 286 26.80 18.77 28.01
CA LYS A 286 28.05 18.26 28.62
C LYS A 286 27.88 17.97 30.11
N GLN A 287 27.19 18.83 30.84
CA GLN A 287 26.88 18.70 32.26
C GLN A 287 25.50 19.35 32.51
N GLY A 288 24.76 18.85 33.52
CA GLY A 288 23.46 19.40 33.88
C GLY A 288 22.34 18.38 33.77
N ALA A 289 21.18 18.78 33.24
CA ALA A 289 19.99 17.94 33.24
C ALA A 289 19.20 18.02 31.93
N ILE A 290 18.52 16.91 31.63
CA ILE A 290 17.58 16.78 30.52
C ILE A 290 16.24 16.41 31.12
N THR A 291 15.19 17.12 30.73
CA THR A 291 13.83 16.93 31.26
C THR A 291 12.88 16.59 30.13
N VAL A 292 12.24 15.42 30.22
CA VAL A 292 11.12 15.03 29.35
C VAL A 292 9.82 15.26 30.11
N ALA A 293 9.06 16.27 29.70
CA ALA A 293 7.80 16.65 30.32
C ALA A 293 6.61 16.35 29.41
N ILE A 294 5.55 15.79 30.00
CA ILE A 294 4.29 15.50 29.29
C ILE A 294 3.14 16.10 30.09
N ASN A 295 2.46 17.07 29.50
CA ASN A 295 1.39 17.81 30.14
C ASN A 295 0.09 17.71 29.34
N THR A 296 -1.04 17.77 30.04
CA THR A 296 -2.35 17.77 29.38
C THR A 296 -2.75 19.20 29.05
N ILE A 297 -2.92 19.53 27.77
CA ILE A 297 -3.44 20.83 27.31
C ILE A 297 -4.96 20.86 27.49
N LYS A 298 -5.62 19.82 26.99
CA LYS A 298 -7.09 19.70 27.03
C LYS A 298 -7.46 18.24 27.15
N LYS A 299 -8.47 17.93 27.97
CA LYS A 299 -8.97 16.57 28.16
C LYS A 299 -10.48 16.56 28.12
N THR A 300 -11.03 15.63 27.35
CA THR A 300 -12.46 15.33 27.32
C THR A 300 -12.69 13.91 27.83
N LYS A 301 -13.94 13.45 27.80
CA LYS A 301 -14.27 12.06 28.17
C LYS A 301 -13.72 11.02 27.18
N LYS A 302 -13.41 11.39 25.93
CA LYS A 302 -13.01 10.45 24.87
C LYS A 302 -11.61 10.73 24.31
N GLU A 303 -11.12 11.95 24.46
CA GLU A 303 -9.90 12.41 23.81
C GLU A 303 -9.06 13.25 24.76
N VAL A 304 -7.76 13.29 24.50
CA VAL A 304 -6.78 14.10 25.23
C VAL A 304 -5.85 14.77 24.23
N HIS A 305 -5.52 16.03 24.49
CA HIS A 305 -4.50 16.78 23.80
C HIS A 305 -3.30 16.91 24.75
N LEU A 306 -2.19 16.29 24.39
CA LEU A 306 -0.98 16.22 25.21
C LEU A 306 0.11 17.10 24.60
N ASN A 307 0.77 17.90 25.43
CA ASN A 307 1.99 18.60 25.10
C ASN A 307 3.18 17.75 25.55
N PHE A 308 4.17 17.60 24.67
CA PHE A 308 5.44 16.94 24.92
C PHE A 308 6.54 17.96 24.83
N GLU A 309 7.40 17.99 25.84
CA GLU A 309 8.54 18.89 25.92
C GLU A 309 9.81 18.10 26.26
N VAL A 310 10.88 18.33 25.50
CA VAL A 310 12.22 17.84 25.80
C VAL A 310 13.10 19.05 25.97
N SER A 311 13.56 19.27 27.20
CA SER A 311 14.41 20.40 27.58
C SER A 311 15.79 19.92 28.00
N ASP A 312 16.82 20.60 27.54
CA ASP A 312 18.22 20.37 27.91
C ASP A 312 18.85 21.65 28.45
N THR A 313 19.92 21.49 29.25
CA THR A 313 20.75 22.61 29.75
C THR A 313 22.08 22.68 28.99
N GLY A 314 22.06 22.37 27.70
CA GLY A 314 23.23 22.28 26.84
C GLY A 314 23.68 23.62 26.24
N ILE A 315 24.41 23.55 25.14
CA ILE A 315 25.01 24.72 24.47
C ILE A 315 24.00 25.72 23.90
N GLY A 316 22.74 25.33 23.75
CA GLY A 316 21.71 26.15 23.09
C GLY A 316 21.93 26.32 21.58
N ILE A 317 21.02 27.02 20.93
CA ILE A 317 20.96 27.27 19.49
C ILE A 317 20.83 28.79 19.28
N PRO A 318 21.71 29.42 18.48
CA PRO A 318 21.59 30.83 18.13
C PRO A 318 20.27 31.14 17.42
N GLU A 319 19.71 32.32 17.67
CA GLU A 319 18.40 32.74 17.14
C GLU A 319 18.33 32.68 15.60
N GLU A 320 19.41 33.10 14.93
CA GLU A 320 19.56 33.05 13.47
C GLU A 320 19.49 31.63 12.87
N LYS A 321 19.67 30.58 13.69
CA LYS A 321 19.66 29.17 13.26
C LYS A 321 18.40 28.40 13.66
N LEU A 322 17.49 29.01 14.41
CA LEU A 322 16.28 28.31 14.91
C LEU A 322 15.37 27.82 13.77
N ASP A 323 15.32 28.55 12.65
CA ASP A 323 14.55 28.13 11.47
C ASP A 323 15.30 27.09 10.62
N THR A 324 16.64 27.16 10.59
CA THR A 324 17.46 26.29 9.75
C THR A 324 17.70 24.91 10.34
N VAL A 325 17.55 24.71 11.67
CA VAL A 325 17.77 23.39 12.31
C VAL A 325 16.77 22.31 11.89
N PHE A 326 15.66 22.69 11.24
CA PHE A 326 14.68 21.75 10.68
C PHE A 326 14.86 21.48 9.18
N GLN A 327 15.87 22.08 8.54
CA GLN A 327 16.19 21.83 7.13
C GLN A 327 17.03 20.55 6.99
N GLU A 328 16.84 19.84 5.88
CA GLU A 328 17.60 18.64 5.56
C GLU A 328 19.10 18.91 5.52
N PHE A 329 19.89 18.04 6.17
CA PHE A 329 21.35 18.12 6.23
C PHE A 329 21.91 19.39 6.89
N SER A 330 21.06 20.18 7.54
CA SER A 330 21.48 21.37 8.27
C SER A 330 22.18 20.98 9.58
N GLN A 331 23.39 21.50 9.78
CA GLN A 331 24.15 21.38 11.02
C GLN A 331 24.44 22.80 11.55
N ALA A 332 24.34 22.99 12.86
CA ALA A 332 24.49 24.30 13.49
C ALA A 332 25.88 24.93 13.28
N SER A 333 26.93 24.15 12.98
CA SER A 333 28.26 24.64 12.56
C SER A 333 29.14 23.50 12.07
N TYR A 334 30.07 23.78 11.15
CA TYR A 334 31.05 22.82 10.61
C TYR A 334 31.88 22.16 11.73
N ASP A 335 32.26 22.93 12.76
CA ASP A 335 33.03 22.43 13.92
C ASP A 335 32.22 21.51 14.86
N VAL A 336 30.90 21.71 14.96
CA VAL A 336 29.99 20.84 15.76
C VAL A 336 29.66 19.54 15.02
N GLY A 337 29.71 19.56 13.68
CA GLY A 337 29.62 18.37 12.84
C GLY A 337 30.79 17.41 13.07
N VAL A 338 32.00 17.94 13.23
CA VAL A 338 33.24 17.19 13.47
C VAL A 338 33.34 16.70 14.92
N GLU A 339 32.93 17.52 15.91
CA GLU A 339 33.08 17.16 17.32
C GLU A 339 31.92 16.27 17.86
N TYR A 340 30.71 16.31 17.27
CA TYR A 340 29.56 15.58 17.81
C TYR A 340 28.79 14.67 16.83
N GLY A 341 29.10 14.64 15.52
CA GLY A 341 28.61 13.64 14.55
C GLY A 341 27.08 13.51 14.42
N GLY A 342 26.46 14.00 13.35
CA GLY A 342 25.01 13.90 13.16
C GLY A 342 24.56 13.96 11.71
N THR A 343 23.53 13.21 11.38
CA THR A 343 23.01 13.05 10.01
C THR A 343 22.34 14.31 9.45
N GLY A 344 21.93 15.25 10.33
CA GLY A 344 21.14 16.42 9.96
C GLY A 344 19.70 16.09 9.51
N LEU A 345 19.29 14.82 9.57
CA LEU A 345 17.97 14.36 9.09
C LEU A 345 16.97 14.15 10.22
N GLY A 346 17.44 13.90 11.46
CA GLY A 346 16.57 13.53 12.57
C GLY A 346 15.48 14.56 12.84
N LEU A 347 15.84 15.83 13.03
CA LEU A 347 14.87 16.91 13.33
C LEU A 347 13.88 17.12 12.18
N THR A 348 14.34 17.02 10.93
CA THR A 348 13.48 17.08 9.75
C THR A 348 12.45 15.95 9.74
N ILE A 349 12.88 14.71 10.01
CA ILE A 349 11.98 13.55 10.08
C ILE A 349 10.99 13.73 11.23
N SER A 350 11.45 14.17 12.41
CA SER A 350 10.56 14.45 13.54
C SER A 350 9.51 15.51 13.20
N LYS A 351 9.91 16.60 12.53
CA LYS A 351 8.98 17.63 12.06
C LYS A 351 7.96 17.07 11.07
N LYS A 352 8.41 16.31 10.06
CA LYS A 352 7.55 15.70 9.04
C LYS A 352 6.58 14.66 9.61
N LEU A 353 7.02 13.83 10.56
CA LEU A 353 6.16 12.89 11.27
C LEU A 353 5.08 13.61 12.10
N LEU A 354 5.43 14.71 12.75
CA LEU A 354 4.47 15.53 13.49
C LEU A 354 3.48 16.24 12.55
N GLU A 355 3.94 16.76 11.41
CA GLU A 355 3.07 17.36 10.37
C GLU A 355 2.02 16.35 9.87
N LEU A 356 2.40 15.10 9.64
CA LEU A 356 1.47 14.01 9.28
C LEU A 356 0.44 13.70 10.38
N GLN A 357 0.79 13.94 11.64
CA GLN A 357 -0.10 13.80 12.79
C GLN A 357 -0.88 15.10 13.11
N GLY A 358 -0.80 16.12 12.24
CA GLY A 358 -1.47 17.41 12.42
C GLY A 358 -0.86 18.28 13.52
N SER A 359 0.42 18.09 13.82
CA SER A 359 1.18 18.80 14.86
C SER A 359 2.36 19.56 14.28
N LYS A 360 2.88 20.54 15.04
CA LYS A 360 4.05 21.33 14.69
C LYS A 360 5.12 21.15 15.76
N LEU A 361 6.34 20.80 15.34
CA LEU A 361 7.52 20.85 16.19
C LEU A 361 7.98 22.31 16.32
N SER A 362 8.14 22.77 17.56
CA SER A 362 8.62 24.12 17.89
C SER A 362 9.86 24.02 18.77
N VAL A 363 10.73 25.02 18.70
CA VAL A 363 11.94 25.12 19.51
C VAL A 363 12.04 26.49 20.15
N ARG A 364 12.47 26.53 21.41
CA ARG A 364 12.94 27.73 22.12
C ARG A 364 14.32 27.42 22.64
N SER A 365 15.28 28.31 22.44
CA SER A 365 16.66 28.07 22.85
C SER A 365 17.38 29.37 23.12
N THR A 366 18.25 29.34 24.12
CA THR A 366 19.19 30.43 24.42
C THR A 366 20.58 29.84 24.48
N VAL A 367 21.55 30.50 23.84
CA VAL A 367 22.96 30.05 23.83
C VAL A 367 23.48 29.94 25.27
N ASN A 368 24.09 28.80 25.61
CA ASN A 368 24.59 28.40 26.92
C ASN A 368 23.55 28.20 28.05
N GLU A 369 22.25 28.38 27.79
CA GLU A 369 21.20 28.02 28.76
C GLU A 369 20.50 26.71 28.38
N GLY A 370 20.54 26.35 27.09
CA GLY A 370 20.03 25.09 26.56
C GLY A 370 18.84 25.28 25.62
N SER A 371 18.19 24.17 25.25
CA SER A 371 17.09 24.16 24.28
C SER A 371 15.87 23.40 24.79
N THR A 372 14.69 23.88 24.43
CA THR A 372 13.41 23.20 24.65
C THR A 372 12.72 22.97 23.32
N PHE A 373 12.54 21.70 22.97
CA PHE A 373 11.72 21.28 21.85
C PHE A 373 10.33 20.87 22.35
N SER A 374 9.28 21.38 21.71
CA SER A 374 7.90 21.16 22.13
C SER A 374 6.99 20.82 20.95
N PHE A 375 6.06 19.89 21.15
CA PHE A 375 5.01 19.55 20.18
C PHE A 375 3.76 19.03 20.90
N ALA A 376 2.61 19.10 20.24
CA ALA A 376 1.34 18.73 20.83
C ALA A 376 0.54 17.74 19.97
N LEU A 377 0.05 16.64 20.56
CA LEU A 377 -0.62 15.56 19.85
C LEU A 377 -1.99 15.23 20.44
N HIS A 378 -2.93 14.95 19.55
CA HIS A 378 -4.30 14.56 19.88
C HIS A 378 -4.42 13.03 19.90
N TYR A 379 -4.89 12.48 21.02
CA TYR A 379 -5.09 11.05 21.18
C TYR A 379 -6.51 10.73 21.64
N LYS A 380 -7.02 9.56 21.20
CA LYS A 380 -8.21 8.96 21.78
C LYS A 380 -7.82 8.19 23.05
N ILE A 381 -8.65 8.29 24.09
CA ILE A 381 -8.42 7.59 25.35
C ILE A 381 -9.01 6.18 25.24
N ASP A 382 -8.19 5.14 25.41
CA ASP A 382 -8.71 3.78 25.47
C ASP A 382 -9.30 3.50 26.86
N ARG A 383 -10.63 3.40 26.89
CA ARG A 383 -11.42 3.13 28.10
C ARG A 383 -11.79 1.66 28.27
N LYS A 384 -11.35 0.75 27.39
CA LYS A 384 -11.56 -0.68 27.62
C LYS A 384 -10.91 -1.03 28.95
N LYS A 385 -11.77 -1.34 29.95
CA LYS A 385 -11.40 -1.69 31.32
C LYS A 385 -10.12 -2.51 31.31
N SER A 386 -9.12 -2.06 32.05
CA SER A 386 -7.97 -2.86 32.46
C SER A 386 -8.48 -4.15 33.10
N LYS A 387 -8.70 -5.19 32.29
CA LYS A 387 -8.93 -6.55 32.78
C LYS A 387 -7.60 -7.04 33.31
N LYS A 388 -7.33 -6.70 34.57
CA LYS A 388 -6.32 -7.27 35.45
C LYS A 388 -4.92 -7.40 34.81
N ALA A 389 -4.10 -6.37 34.97
CA ALA A 389 -2.67 -6.59 35.14
C ALA A 389 -2.48 -7.37 36.46
N LYS A 390 -2.57 -8.71 36.38
CA LYS A 390 -2.06 -9.58 37.43
C LYS A 390 -0.54 -9.44 37.41
N LYS A 391 -0.02 -8.92 38.53
CA LYS A 391 1.36 -9.04 39.03
C LYS A 391 2.22 -10.05 38.26
N LYS A 392 3.36 -9.57 37.75
CA LYS A 392 4.60 -10.34 37.68
C LYS A 392 5.73 -9.50 38.28
N LYS A 393 5.75 -9.46 39.61
CA LYS A 393 7.01 -9.58 40.34
C LYS A 393 7.13 -11.04 40.74
N ASP A 394 8.36 -11.54 40.63
CA ASP A 394 8.87 -12.84 41.06
C ASP A 394 8.45 -14.05 40.22
N VAL A 395 9.39 -14.54 39.38
CA VAL A 395 10.00 -15.88 39.47
C VAL A 395 11.23 -15.86 38.53
N GLU A 396 12.40 -15.51 39.06
CA GLU A 396 13.67 -16.02 38.56
C GLU A 396 13.75 -17.49 38.93
N ALA A 397 13.18 -18.34 38.09
CA ALA A 397 13.56 -19.75 38.04
C ALA A 397 14.46 -19.89 36.82
N ALA A 398 15.64 -20.46 37.02
CA ALA A 398 16.53 -20.86 35.93
C ALA A 398 15.71 -21.55 34.83
N VAL A 399 15.66 -20.90 33.66
CA VAL A 399 14.85 -21.37 32.54
C VAL A 399 15.65 -22.49 31.87
N ASN A 400 15.38 -23.73 32.28
CA ASN A 400 15.99 -24.88 31.65
C ASN A 400 15.35 -25.13 30.25
N PHE A 401 16.21 -25.23 29.22
CA PHE A 401 15.86 -25.45 27.81
C PHE A 401 16.22 -26.86 27.30
N ASP A 402 16.65 -27.79 28.17
CA ASP A 402 17.18 -29.13 27.80
C ASP A 402 16.22 -30.00 26.98
N ASN A 403 14.94 -29.63 26.89
CA ASN A 403 13.91 -30.31 26.08
C ASN A 403 13.21 -29.34 25.09
N TYR A 404 13.96 -28.37 24.56
CA TYR A 404 13.47 -27.32 23.69
C TYR A 404 14.33 -27.25 22.42
N LYS A 405 13.79 -27.73 21.28
CA LYS A 405 14.54 -27.73 20.01
C LYS A 405 14.07 -26.61 19.08
N VAL A 406 14.98 -25.72 18.70
CA VAL A 406 14.70 -24.56 17.82
C VAL A 406 15.22 -24.83 16.41
N LEU A 407 14.44 -24.52 15.38
CA LEU A 407 14.89 -24.53 13.99
C LEU A 407 15.03 -23.08 13.49
N VAL A 408 16.21 -22.71 13.03
CA VAL A 408 16.48 -21.42 12.40
C VAL A 408 16.41 -21.58 10.88
N VAL A 409 15.58 -20.78 10.22
CA VAL A 409 15.39 -20.81 8.76
C VAL A 409 15.60 -19.41 8.20
N ASP A 410 16.69 -19.24 7.44
CA ASP A 410 17.09 -17.97 6.82
C ASP A 410 17.92 -18.30 5.58
N ASP A 411 17.82 -17.55 4.49
CA ASP A 411 18.60 -17.81 3.27
C ASP A 411 20.02 -17.22 3.35
N ASN A 412 20.26 -16.31 4.30
CA ASN A 412 21.56 -15.73 4.55
C ASN A 412 22.34 -16.53 5.60
N ASN A 413 23.42 -17.20 5.17
CA ASN A 413 24.28 -18.01 6.04
C ASN A 413 24.80 -17.24 7.27
N VAL A 414 25.00 -15.92 7.16
CA VAL A 414 25.48 -15.11 8.28
C VAL A 414 24.38 -14.94 9.34
N ASN A 415 23.13 -14.70 8.93
CA ASN A 415 21.99 -14.62 9.85
C ASN A 415 21.75 -15.95 10.58
N ILE A 416 21.86 -17.07 9.86
CA ILE A 416 21.81 -18.41 10.43
C ILE A 416 22.89 -18.56 11.51
N PHE A 417 24.14 -18.24 11.16
CA PHE A 417 25.28 -18.34 12.08
C PHE A 417 25.10 -17.48 13.33
N ILE A 418 24.68 -16.22 13.18
CA ILE A 418 24.44 -15.31 14.30
C ILE A 418 23.37 -15.86 15.24
N THR A 419 22.24 -16.29 14.69
CA THR A 419 21.12 -16.81 15.48
C THR A 419 21.51 -18.12 16.18
N ALA A 420 22.22 -19.01 15.47
CA ALA A 420 22.75 -20.25 16.03
C ALA A 420 23.67 -19.99 17.22
N GLN A 421 24.60 -19.05 17.10
CA GLN A 421 25.53 -18.71 18.17
C GLN A 421 24.86 -18.12 19.41
N TYR A 422 23.79 -17.32 19.26
CA TYR A 422 22.99 -16.90 20.41
C TYR A 422 22.31 -18.09 21.09
N LEU A 423 21.77 -19.03 20.32
CA LEU A 423 21.17 -20.25 20.86
C LEU A 423 22.20 -21.14 21.57
N ASP A 424 23.42 -21.24 21.03
CA ASP A 424 24.56 -21.95 21.66
C ASP A 424 24.96 -21.30 22.99
N GLN A 425 25.09 -19.97 23.05
CA GLN A 425 25.39 -19.22 24.28
C GLN A 425 24.33 -19.44 25.37
N TRP A 426 23.09 -19.71 24.99
CA TRP A 426 21.98 -20.00 25.89
C TRP A 426 21.77 -21.49 26.14
N GLU A 427 22.66 -22.34 25.63
CA GLU A 427 22.60 -23.81 25.72
C GLU A 427 21.27 -24.38 25.20
N ILE A 428 20.70 -23.77 24.15
CA ILE A 428 19.44 -24.18 23.53
C ILE A 428 19.73 -25.11 22.34
N PRO A 429 19.29 -26.37 22.36
CA PRO A 429 19.41 -27.27 21.22
C PRO A 429 18.75 -26.69 19.96
N HIS A 430 19.49 -26.62 18.86
CA HIS A 430 18.97 -26.03 17.63
C HIS A 430 19.41 -26.76 16.36
N LEU A 431 18.68 -26.50 15.28
CA LEU A 431 18.94 -26.93 13.91
C LEU A 431 18.87 -25.72 12.99
N THR A 432 19.46 -25.82 11.80
CA THR A 432 19.51 -24.73 10.83
C THR A 432 19.06 -25.20 9.45
N ALA A 433 18.40 -24.33 8.69
CA ALA A 433 18.02 -24.54 7.30
C ALA A 433 18.24 -23.26 6.49
N LYS A 434 18.67 -23.41 5.24
CA LYS A 434 18.96 -22.31 4.29
C LYS A 434 17.79 -21.96 3.38
N SER A 435 16.67 -22.69 3.51
CA SER A 435 15.47 -22.48 2.69
C SER A 435 14.24 -23.13 3.31
N GLY A 436 13.05 -22.68 2.89
CA GLY A 436 11.79 -23.30 3.29
C GLY A 436 11.69 -24.79 2.95
N SER A 437 12.25 -25.22 1.81
CA SER A 437 12.30 -26.63 1.40
C SER A 437 13.13 -27.49 2.37
N GLU A 438 14.29 -26.98 2.77
CA GLU A 438 15.16 -27.68 3.74
C GLU A 438 14.52 -27.73 5.13
N ALA A 439 13.88 -26.64 5.55
CA ALA A 439 13.12 -26.60 6.81
C ALA A 439 12.01 -27.66 6.85
N LEU A 440 11.23 -27.82 5.78
CA LEU A 440 10.22 -28.87 5.66
C LEU A 440 10.84 -30.28 5.67
N GLY A 441 12.02 -30.45 5.08
CA GLY A 441 12.78 -31.71 5.14
C GLY A 441 13.17 -32.08 6.57
N ILE A 442 13.65 -31.10 7.35
CA ILE A 442 14.04 -31.28 8.75
C ILE A 442 12.81 -31.57 9.62
N ILE A 443 11.74 -30.78 9.49
CA ILE A 443 10.51 -30.91 10.30
C ILE A 443 9.80 -32.26 10.08
N ASN A 444 9.93 -32.85 8.89
CA ASN A 444 9.39 -34.20 8.62
C ASN A 444 10.21 -35.33 9.27
N ARG A 445 11.49 -35.09 9.59
CA ARG A 445 12.41 -36.09 10.15
C ARG A 445 12.57 -35.95 11.65
N GLU A 446 12.49 -34.73 12.17
CA GLU A 446 12.74 -34.39 13.56
C GLU A 446 11.62 -33.53 14.16
N SER A 447 11.32 -33.76 15.44
CA SER A 447 10.37 -32.92 16.16
C SER A 447 11.04 -31.61 16.59
N VAL A 448 10.51 -30.49 16.12
CA VAL A 448 10.94 -29.14 16.47
C VAL A 448 9.88 -28.47 17.36
N ASP A 449 10.30 -27.63 18.30
CA ASP A 449 9.40 -26.90 19.19
C ASP A 449 9.12 -25.47 18.75
N ILE A 450 10.14 -24.79 18.23
CA ILE A 450 10.05 -23.43 17.67
C ILE A 450 10.74 -23.38 16.31
N VAL A 451 10.12 -22.71 15.35
CA VAL A 451 10.74 -22.33 14.08
C VAL A 451 10.92 -20.81 14.09
N LEU A 452 12.16 -20.34 14.00
CA LEU A 452 12.52 -18.96 13.72
C LEU A 452 12.64 -18.83 12.20
N LEU A 453 11.78 -18.05 11.56
CA LEU A 453 11.57 -18.11 10.12
C LEU A 453 11.72 -16.73 9.46
N ASP A 454 12.68 -16.57 8.56
CA ASP A 454 12.72 -15.38 7.70
C ASP A 454 11.54 -15.37 6.73
N LEU A 455 10.85 -14.23 6.63
CA LEU A 455 9.74 -14.03 5.71
C LEU A 455 10.21 -13.82 4.27
N GLN A 456 11.39 -13.26 4.07
CA GLN A 456 11.91 -12.89 2.75
C GLN A 456 13.01 -13.85 2.30
N MET A 457 12.61 -15.02 1.79
CA MET A 457 13.52 -16.00 1.19
C MET A 457 13.17 -16.26 -0.29
N PRO A 458 14.16 -16.50 -1.17
CA PRO A 458 13.94 -16.78 -2.59
C PRO A 458 13.29 -18.15 -2.81
N LYS A 459 12.56 -18.29 -3.93
CA LYS A 459 11.83 -19.49 -4.38
C LYS A 459 10.63 -19.88 -3.50
N MET A 460 10.84 -20.05 -2.18
CA MET A 460 9.79 -20.32 -1.20
C MET A 460 9.94 -19.33 -0.06
N ASN A 461 9.06 -18.33 -0.02
CA ASN A 461 9.07 -17.30 1.02
C ASN A 461 8.63 -17.87 2.39
N GLY A 462 8.82 -17.10 3.47
CA GLY A 462 8.50 -17.56 4.82
C GLY A 462 6.99 -17.74 5.06
N TYR A 463 6.12 -17.02 4.37
CA TYR A 463 4.67 -17.22 4.47
C TYR A 463 4.25 -18.59 3.91
N GLU A 464 4.74 -18.93 2.71
CA GLU A 464 4.53 -20.24 2.11
C GLU A 464 5.14 -21.36 2.94
N THR A 465 6.31 -21.12 3.53
CA THR A 465 6.98 -22.07 4.42
C THR A 465 6.13 -22.33 5.67
N ALA A 466 5.64 -21.27 6.33
CA ALA A 466 4.77 -21.38 7.50
C ALA A 466 3.47 -22.12 7.18
N ALA A 467 2.79 -21.76 6.09
CA ALA A 467 1.57 -22.44 5.64
C ALA A 467 1.81 -23.92 5.35
N LYS A 468 2.96 -24.28 4.75
CA LYS A 468 3.34 -25.68 4.53
C LYS A 468 3.64 -26.42 5.83
N ILE A 469 4.33 -25.80 6.80
CA ILE A 469 4.57 -26.38 8.13
C ILE A 469 3.25 -26.66 8.84
N ARG A 470 2.29 -25.72 8.77
CA ARG A 470 0.94 -25.87 9.36
C ARG A 470 0.12 -26.97 8.69
N ALA A 471 0.28 -27.14 7.38
CA ALA A 471 -0.35 -28.22 6.64
C ALA A 471 0.22 -29.62 6.95
N LEU A 472 1.43 -29.71 7.54
CA LEU A 472 1.98 -31.01 7.97
C LEU A 472 1.18 -31.54 9.17
N LYS A 473 0.76 -32.81 9.09
CA LYS A 473 0.08 -33.51 10.21
C LYS A 473 1.10 -33.99 11.24
N LEU A 474 1.80 -33.05 11.87
CA LEU A 474 2.78 -33.34 12.91
C LEU A 474 2.06 -33.75 14.21
N PRO A 475 2.60 -34.69 15.00
CA PRO A 475 2.08 -35.03 16.33
C PRO A 475 1.95 -33.79 17.24
N LYS A 476 2.78 -32.79 16.97
CA LYS A 476 2.76 -31.49 17.63
C LYS A 476 3.27 -30.42 16.66
N GLN A 477 2.45 -29.40 16.46
CA GLN A 477 2.84 -28.22 15.69
C GLN A 477 3.91 -27.41 16.44
N PRO A 478 5.01 -27.01 15.78
CA PRO A 478 5.97 -26.08 16.35
C PRO A 478 5.37 -24.68 16.44
N ILE A 479 5.88 -23.86 17.34
CA ILE A 479 5.56 -22.44 17.37
C ILE A 479 6.37 -21.76 16.26
N ILE A 480 5.74 -20.97 15.40
CA ILE A 480 6.43 -20.26 14.31
C ILE A 480 6.55 -18.79 14.70
N ILE A 481 7.79 -18.31 14.78
CA ILE A 481 8.12 -16.91 15.04
C ILE A 481 8.76 -16.36 13.77
N ALA A 482 8.11 -15.39 13.14
CA ALA A 482 8.62 -14.77 11.92
C ALA A 482 9.66 -13.68 12.21
N PHE A 483 10.76 -13.69 11.47
CA PHE A 483 11.64 -12.54 11.35
C PHE A 483 11.14 -11.64 10.23
N SER A 484 10.81 -10.37 10.55
CA SER A 484 10.17 -9.45 9.61
C SER A 484 10.98 -8.17 9.43
N ALA A 485 11.02 -7.61 8.21
CA ALA A 485 11.71 -6.36 7.90
C ALA A 485 10.86 -5.10 8.15
N THR A 486 9.59 -5.25 8.57
CA THR A 486 8.57 -4.20 8.67
C THR A 486 7.82 -4.26 10.00
N THR A 487 7.39 -3.09 10.49
CA THR A 487 6.58 -2.97 11.71
C THR A 487 5.11 -3.29 11.44
N LYS A 488 4.62 -4.34 12.12
CA LYS A 488 3.24 -4.72 12.54
C LYS A 488 2.01 -4.42 11.64
N GLY A 489 1.86 -3.26 11.02
CA GLY A 489 0.63 -2.85 10.32
C GLY A 489 0.30 -3.64 9.04
N GLU A 490 1.22 -3.72 8.07
CA GLU A 490 0.98 -4.37 6.77
C GLU A 490 1.09 -5.91 6.82
N VAL A 491 1.76 -6.43 7.85
CA VAL A 491 2.16 -7.83 7.95
C VAL A 491 1.14 -8.65 8.76
N GLN A 492 0.31 -8.02 9.61
CA GLN A 492 -0.59 -8.72 10.52
C GLN A 492 -1.64 -9.60 9.82
N ALA A 493 -2.18 -9.14 8.67
CA ALA A 493 -3.17 -9.90 7.91
C ALA A 493 -2.54 -11.17 7.30
N ALA A 494 -1.37 -11.03 6.67
CA ALA A 494 -0.62 -12.14 6.07
C ALA A 494 -0.05 -13.12 7.14
N LEU A 495 0.36 -12.62 8.31
CA LEU A 495 0.78 -13.48 9.44
C LEU A 495 -0.39 -14.30 10.00
N THR A 496 -1.57 -13.71 10.08
CA THR A 496 -2.77 -14.37 10.59
C THR A 496 -3.26 -15.43 9.60
N GLU A 497 -3.22 -15.13 8.30
CA GLU A 497 -3.58 -16.07 7.24
C GLU A 497 -2.60 -17.26 7.14
N ALA A 498 -1.30 -17.02 7.39
CA ALA A 498 -0.27 -18.06 7.43
C ALA A 498 -0.15 -18.79 8.79
N GLU A 499 -1.03 -18.51 9.76
CA GLU A 499 -1.03 -19.04 11.13
C GLU A 499 0.35 -18.95 11.84
N ILE A 500 1.05 -17.82 11.67
CA ILE A 500 2.31 -17.54 12.37
C ILE A 500 1.99 -17.07 13.80
N ASP A 501 2.66 -17.65 14.80
CA ASP A 501 2.31 -17.45 16.22
C ASP A 501 2.82 -16.12 16.78
N ASP A 502 3.95 -15.62 16.30
CA ASP A 502 4.50 -14.33 16.67
C ASP A 502 5.49 -13.81 15.61
N HIS A 503 5.97 -12.58 15.78
CA HIS A 503 7.04 -12.04 14.96
C HIS A 503 8.04 -11.23 15.77
N LEU A 504 9.27 -11.18 15.27
CA LEU A 504 10.36 -10.38 15.79
C LEU A 504 10.89 -9.49 14.65
N PRO A 505 10.76 -8.15 14.74
CA PRO A 505 11.25 -7.27 13.70
C PRO A 505 12.78 -7.30 13.65
N LYS A 506 13.35 -7.38 12.45
CA LYS A 506 14.78 -7.22 12.17
C LYS A 506 15.07 -5.72 11.96
N PRO A 507 16.09 -5.13 12.60
CA PRO A 507 17.03 -5.76 13.53
C PRO A 507 16.41 -6.01 14.91
N PHE A 508 16.77 -7.13 15.54
CA PHE A 508 16.37 -7.45 16.91
C PHE A 508 17.58 -7.52 17.83
N GLN A 509 17.37 -7.16 19.10
CA GLN A 509 18.38 -7.38 20.13
C GLN A 509 18.33 -8.84 20.62
N PRO A 510 19.48 -9.45 20.98
CA PRO A 510 19.51 -10.82 21.49
C PRO A 510 18.58 -11.04 22.70
N SER A 511 18.47 -10.04 23.58
CA SER A 511 17.56 -10.03 24.73
C SER A 511 16.09 -10.20 24.32
N GLN A 512 15.67 -9.57 23.23
CA GLN A 512 14.29 -9.65 22.73
C GLN A 512 13.96 -11.06 22.23
N LEU A 513 14.91 -11.70 21.52
CA LEU A 513 14.76 -13.09 21.09
C LEU A 513 14.71 -14.03 22.31
N PHE A 514 15.60 -13.84 23.28
CA PHE A 514 15.64 -14.64 24.50
C PHE A 514 14.35 -14.56 25.32
N ASP A 515 13.81 -13.35 25.51
CA ASP A 515 12.56 -13.13 26.24
C ASP A 515 11.37 -13.79 25.53
N LEU A 516 11.36 -13.76 24.20
CA LEU A 516 10.34 -14.41 23.39
C LEU A 516 10.40 -15.93 23.53
N LEU A 517 11.59 -16.54 23.45
CA LEU A 517 11.80 -17.97 23.67
C LEU A 517 11.40 -18.38 25.11
N LYS A 518 11.74 -17.57 26.11
CA LYS A 518 11.37 -17.77 27.53
C LYS A 518 9.85 -17.72 27.75
N MET A 519 9.15 -16.81 27.09
CA MET A 519 7.68 -16.73 27.14
C MET A 519 7.03 -18.03 26.65
N TYR A 520 7.47 -18.55 25.50
CA TYR A 520 6.90 -19.75 24.91
C TYR A 520 7.34 -21.05 25.62
N ASN A 521 8.51 -21.07 26.26
CA ASN A 521 8.92 -22.18 27.13
C ASN A 521 8.03 -22.30 28.39
N THR A 522 7.70 -21.17 29.05
CA THR A 522 6.86 -21.17 30.27
C THR A 522 5.38 -21.50 30.00
N ALA A 523 4.85 -21.19 28.81
CA ALA A 523 3.49 -21.55 28.38
C ALA A 523 3.29 -23.09 28.26
N LYS A 524 4.32 -23.83 27.84
CA LYS A 524 4.35 -25.31 27.76
C LYS A 524 4.14 -25.96 29.13
N LYS A 525 4.77 -25.44 30.20
CA LYS A 525 4.70 -26.01 31.57
C LYS A 525 3.29 -25.89 32.18
N LYS A 526 2.52 -24.85 31.86
CA LYS A 526 1.13 -24.66 32.34
C LYS A 526 0.11 -25.61 31.69
N LYS A 527 0.29 -26.00 30.42
CA LYS A 527 -0.56 -27.00 29.75
C LYS A 527 -0.31 -28.43 30.29
N LYS A 528 0.96 -28.83 30.49
CA LYS A 528 1.32 -30.17 31.01
C LYS A 528 0.78 -30.45 32.43
N LYS A 529 0.81 -29.46 33.34
CA LYS A 529 0.23 -29.57 34.70
C LYS A 529 -1.31 -29.70 34.72
N ARG A 530 -2.01 -29.24 33.69
CA ARG A 530 -3.48 -29.37 33.55
C ARG A 530 -3.91 -30.71 32.99
N THR A 531 -3.11 -31.31 32.10
CA THR A 531 -3.43 -32.61 31.47
C THR A 531 -3.25 -33.79 32.42
N LEU A 532 -2.19 -33.79 33.25
CA LEU A 532 -1.96 -34.82 34.27
C LEU A 532 -3.06 -34.85 35.35
N LYS A 533 -3.75 -33.73 35.60
CA LYS A 533 -4.87 -33.63 36.56
C LYS A 533 -6.22 -34.07 35.96
N ARG A 534 -6.32 -34.26 34.63
CA ARG A 534 -7.54 -34.72 33.92
C ARG A 534 -7.49 -36.21 33.58
N LEU A 535 -6.31 -36.79 33.39
CA LEU A 535 -6.14 -38.20 33.02
C LEU A 535 -6.47 -39.20 34.15
N SER A 536 -6.59 -38.73 35.41
CA SER A 536 -7.01 -39.57 36.54
C SER A 536 -8.53 -39.68 36.73
N LYS A 537 -9.34 -39.10 35.83
CA LYS A 537 -10.81 -39.02 36.00
C LYS A 537 -11.67 -39.54 34.84
N ALA A 538 -11.08 -40.08 33.78
CA ALA A 538 -11.83 -40.54 32.61
C ALA A 538 -11.29 -41.87 32.08
N ALA A 539 -11.42 -42.92 32.88
CA ALA A 539 -11.28 -44.30 32.43
C ALA A 539 -12.55 -45.07 32.85
N ALA A 540 -13.63 -44.89 32.09
CA ALA A 540 -14.78 -45.80 32.12
C ALA A 540 -15.61 -45.65 30.84
N SER A 541 -15.79 -46.77 30.13
CA SER A 541 -16.82 -47.04 29.11
C SER A 541 -16.69 -46.30 27.77
N SER A 542 -16.94 -46.87 26.58
CA SER A 542 -17.07 -48.24 26.06
C SER A 542 -17.11 -48.15 24.52
N LYS A 543 -16.59 -49.21 23.90
CA LYS A 543 -16.45 -49.61 22.49
C LYS A 543 -17.56 -49.29 21.44
N LYS A 544 -17.05 -49.18 20.19
CA LYS A 544 -17.52 -49.66 18.84
C LYS A 544 -18.58 -48.85 18.06
N TYR A 545 -18.22 -48.42 16.84
CA TYR A 545 -18.71 -48.95 15.55
C TYR A 545 -17.78 -48.51 14.40
N LYS A 546 -17.47 -49.43 13.47
CA LYS A 546 -16.73 -49.20 12.20
C LYS A 546 -17.75 -49.13 11.05
N LYS A 547 -17.55 -48.23 10.08
CA LYS A 547 -17.85 -48.51 8.67
C LYS A 547 -16.99 -47.64 7.74
N LYS A 548 -16.28 -48.31 6.82
CA LYS A 548 -15.55 -47.77 5.66
C LYS A 548 -16.56 -47.47 4.55
N ILE A 549 -16.42 -46.34 3.85
CA ILE A 549 -16.65 -46.22 2.40
C ILE A 549 -15.63 -45.21 1.86
N SER A 550 -14.94 -45.60 0.79
CA SER A 550 -14.09 -44.80 -0.08
C SER A 550 -14.73 -44.77 -1.46
N PRO A 551 -14.71 -43.65 -2.21
CA PRO A 551 -14.93 -43.69 -3.64
C PRO A 551 -13.59 -43.54 -4.40
N THR A 552 -13.32 -44.53 -5.24
CA THR A 552 -12.34 -44.52 -6.32
C THR A 552 -12.91 -43.74 -7.51
N VAL A 553 -12.13 -42.82 -8.10
CA VAL A 553 -12.44 -42.16 -9.39
C VAL A 553 -11.61 -42.79 -10.51
N ASN A 554 -12.24 -42.92 -11.67
CA ASN A 554 -11.80 -43.62 -12.88
C ASN A 554 -10.50 -43.02 -13.48
N PRO A 555 -9.51 -43.81 -13.93
CA PRO A 555 -8.17 -43.29 -14.26
C PRO A 555 -8.04 -42.43 -15.52
N SER A 556 -9.03 -42.40 -16.44
CA SER A 556 -8.88 -41.69 -17.73
C SER A 556 -9.23 -40.19 -17.70
N ILE A 557 -9.96 -39.72 -16.68
CA ILE A 557 -10.39 -38.31 -16.55
C ILE A 557 -9.37 -37.48 -15.75
N ALA A 558 -8.61 -38.14 -14.87
CA ALA A 558 -7.70 -37.51 -13.92
C ALA A 558 -6.53 -36.72 -14.54
N GLU A 559 -6.24 -36.94 -15.84
CA GLU A 559 -5.18 -36.23 -16.55
C GLU A 559 -5.63 -34.92 -17.23
N SER A 560 -6.93 -34.72 -17.47
CA SER A 560 -7.45 -33.53 -18.15
C SER A 560 -7.69 -32.35 -17.20
N PHE A 561 -8.10 -32.63 -15.97
CA PHE A 561 -8.28 -31.62 -14.92
C PHE A 561 -8.24 -32.28 -13.53
N ASN A 562 -7.98 -31.49 -12.48
CA ASN A 562 -7.93 -31.94 -11.10
C ASN A 562 -8.47 -30.86 -10.15
N LEU A 563 -9.43 -31.25 -9.30
CA LEU A 563 -10.12 -30.38 -8.35
C LEU A 563 -9.37 -30.14 -7.03
N GLU A 564 -8.12 -30.59 -6.89
CA GLU A 564 -7.33 -30.46 -5.65
C GLU A 564 -7.21 -29.01 -5.18
N ARG A 565 -7.11 -28.04 -6.11
CA ARG A 565 -7.08 -26.60 -5.78
C ARG A 565 -8.44 -26.13 -5.24
N TYR A 566 -9.57 -26.58 -5.79
CA TYR A 566 -10.89 -26.33 -5.20
C TYR A 566 -11.09 -27.05 -3.87
N SER A 567 -10.58 -28.27 -3.73
CA SER A 567 -10.60 -29.01 -2.46
C SER A 567 -9.81 -28.27 -1.38
N LYS A 568 -8.68 -27.66 -1.73
CA LYS A 568 -7.88 -26.81 -0.83
C LYS A 568 -8.57 -25.48 -0.52
N MET A 569 -9.15 -24.83 -1.53
CA MET A 569 -9.82 -23.52 -1.39
C MET A 569 -11.14 -23.61 -0.60
N ALA A 570 -11.87 -24.72 -0.76
CA ALA A 570 -13.07 -25.03 0.01
C ALA A 570 -12.77 -25.70 1.36
N ASN A 571 -11.50 -25.92 1.72
CA ASN A 571 -11.08 -26.67 2.90
C ASN A 571 -11.78 -28.04 3.05
N ASN A 572 -11.92 -28.75 1.94
CA ASN A 572 -12.64 -30.02 1.81
C ASN A 572 -14.13 -29.97 2.21
N ASN A 573 -14.76 -28.79 2.24
CA ASN A 573 -16.21 -28.66 2.46
C ASN A 573 -16.97 -29.00 1.15
N PRO A 574 -17.78 -30.07 1.14
CA PRO A 574 -18.41 -30.57 -0.09
C PRO A 574 -19.40 -29.56 -0.70
N GLU A 575 -20.10 -28.73 0.09
CA GLU A 575 -21.04 -27.75 -0.47
C GLU A 575 -20.32 -26.62 -1.22
N TYR A 576 -19.17 -26.16 -0.72
CA TYR A 576 -18.38 -25.13 -1.39
C TYR A 576 -17.66 -25.68 -2.62
N ILE A 577 -17.14 -26.91 -2.55
CA ILE A 577 -16.58 -27.60 -3.73
C ILE A 577 -17.64 -27.71 -4.81
N ARG A 578 -18.86 -28.15 -4.46
CA ARG A 578 -19.97 -28.25 -5.41
C ARG A 578 -20.31 -26.90 -6.06
N LYS A 579 -20.37 -25.82 -5.27
CA LYS A 579 -20.60 -24.46 -5.80
C LYS A 579 -19.49 -24.01 -6.76
N PHE A 580 -18.23 -24.27 -6.43
CA PHE A 580 -17.10 -23.94 -7.32
C PHE A 580 -17.14 -24.76 -8.61
N VAL A 581 -17.46 -26.06 -8.53
CA VAL A 581 -17.59 -26.95 -9.70
C VAL A 581 -18.74 -26.49 -10.60
N VAL A 582 -19.91 -26.16 -10.05
CA VAL A 582 -21.06 -25.64 -10.84
C VAL A 582 -20.70 -24.33 -11.54
N SER A 583 -20.16 -23.36 -10.81
CA SER A 583 -19.77 -22.07 -11.39
C SER A 583 -18.68 -22.21 -12.47
N THR A 584 -17.78 -23.18 -12.32
CA THR A 584 -16.72 -23.44 -13.31
C THR A 584 -17.24 -24.12 -14.56
N LEU A 585 -18.19 -25.05 -14.39
CA LEU A 585 -18.87 -25.71 -15.50
C LEU A 585 -19.58 -24.67 -16.39
N ASP A 586 -20.34 -23.76 -15.78
CA ASP A 586 -21.06 -22.72 -16.51
C ASP A 586 -20.11 -21.81 -17.30
N ALA A 587 -18.98 -21.42 -16.69
CA ALA A 587 -17.95 -20.62 -17.35
C ALA A 587 -17.29 -21.36 -18.52
N LEU A 588 -16.96 -22.64 -18.36
CA LEU A 588 -16.32 -23.45 -19.41
C LEU A 588 -17.23 -23.70 -20.61
N ILE A 589 -18.54 -23.86 -20.40
CA ILE A 589 -19.51 -23.97 -21.50
C ILE A 589 -19.53 -22.66 -22.31
N GLY A 590 -19.48 -21.51 -21.62
CA GLY A 590 -19.35 -20.20 -22.27
C GLY A 590 -18.05 -20.08 -23.05
N TYR A 591 -16.91 -20.44 -22.44
CA TYR A 591 -15.60 -20.37 -23.09
C TYR A 591 -15.48 -21.29 -24.30
N GLN A 592 -16.07 -22.49 -24.26
CA GLN A 592 -16.08 -23.39 -25.41
C GLN A 592 -16.81 -22.74 -26.61
N LYS A 593 -17.95 -22.10 -26.37
CA LYS A 593 -18.72 -21.42 -27.43
C LYS A 593 -17.97 -20.19 -27.98
N ASP A 594 -17.36 -19.41 -27.09
CA ASP A 594 -16.54 -18.26 -27.46
C ASP A 594 -15.32 -18.72 -28.29
N PHE A 595 -14.69 -19.84 -27.91
CA PHE A 595 -13.56 -20.46 -28.62
C PHE A 595 -13.96 -20.90 -30.03
N GLU A 596 -15.06 -21.63 -30.17
CA GLU A 596 -15.58 -22.08 -31.46
C GLU A 596 -15.89 -20.89 -32.39
N THR A 597 -16.53 -19.84 -31.84
CA THR A 597 -16.84 -18.63 -32.59
C THR A 597 -15.58 -17.88 -33.05
N ALA A 598 -14.58 -17.76 -32.16
CA ALA A 598 -13.31 -17.10 -32.48
C ALA A 598 -12.52 -17.89 -33.53
N LEU A 599 -12.56 -19.22 -33.46
CA LEU A 599 -11.89 -20.11 -34.41
C LEU A 599 -12.55 -20.08 -35.79
N GLU A 600 -13.89 -20.11 -35.87
CA GLU A 600 -14.65 -20.01 -37.12
C GLU A 600 -14.42 -18.67 -37.83
N LYS A 601 -14.35 -17.58 -37.07
CA LYS A 601 -14.13 -16.22 -37.60
C LYS A 601 -12.66 -15.88 -37.81
N LYS A 602 -11.74 -16.77 -37.41
CA LYS A 602 -10.28 -16.52 -37.37
C LYS A 602 -9.92 -15.21 -36.65
N ASP A 603 -10.64 -14.89 -35.58
CA ASP A 603 -10.47 -13.65 -34.82
C ASP A 603 -9.43 -13.81 -33.72
N THR A 604 -8.19 -13.40 -34.01
CA THR A 604 -7.05 -13.46 -33.09
C THR A 604 -7.24 -12.62 -31.84
N LYS A 605 -7.96 -11.50 -31.93
CA LYS A 605 -8.20 -10.61 -30.78
C LYS A 605 -9.18 -11.27 -29.80
N SER A 606 -10.29 -11.79 -30.32
CA SER A 606 -11.25 -12.54 -29.50
C SER A 606 -10.65 -13.80 -28.88
N MET A 607 -9.73 -14.48 -29.59
CA MET A 607 -9.00 -15.64 -29.05
C MET A 607 -8.05 -15.25 -27.89
N ALA A 608 -7.28 -14.17 -28.04
CA ALA A 608 -6.39 -13.66 -27.00
C ALA A 608 -7.16 -13.19 -25.75
N ASP A 609 -8.28 -12.47 -25.94
CA ASP A 609 -9.15 -12.04 -24.86
C ASP A 609 -9.76 -13.24 -24.11
N LEU A 610 -10.13 -14.29 -24.85
CA LEU A 610 -10.64 -15.53 -24.26
C LEU A 610 -9.59 -16.26 -23.42
N ILE A 611 -8.34 -16.36 -23.88
CA ILE A 611 -7.22 -16.95 -23.11
C ILE A 611 -7.01 -16.18 -21.81
N HIS A 612 -6.96 -14.84 -21.89
CA HIS A 612 -6.81 -13.99 -20.70
C HIS A 612 -7.99 -14.20 -19.72
N LYS A 613 -9.23 -14.25 -20.23
CA LYS A 613 -10.45 -14.46 -19.43
C LYS A 613 -10.52 -15.85 -18.80
N SER A 614 -10.00 -16.90 -19.45
CA SER A 614 -10.10 -18.29 -18.99
C SER A 614 -8.92 -18.73 -18.10
N THR A 615 -7.79 -18.01 -18.11
CA THR A 615 -6.54 -18.37 -17.42
C THR A 615 -6.75 -18.76 -15.95
N MET A 616 -7.45 -17.93 -15.18
CA MET A 616 -7.68 -18.22 -13.74
C MET A 616 -8.59 -19.43 -13.54
N THR A 617 -9.62 -19.58 -14.37
CA THR A 617 -10.55 -20.71 -14.31
C THR A 617 -9.82 -22.03 -14.58
N LEU A 618 -8.99 -22.08 -15.63
CA LEU A 618 -8.19 -23.26 -15.99
C LEU A 618 -7.12 -23.57 -14.93
N TYR A 619 -6.51 -22.53 -14.34
CA TYR A 619 -5.59 -22.68 -13.21
C TYR A 619 -6.29 -23.38 -12.04
N TYR A 620 -7.47 -22.95 -11.61
CA TYR A 620 -8.09 -23.55 -10.43
C TYR A 620 -8.52 -25.00 -10.59
N ILE A 621 -8.81 -25.47 -11.81
CA ILE A 621 -9.07 -26.90 -12.07
C ILE A 621 -7.84 -27.64 -12.58
N LYS A 622 -6.65 -27.04 -12.57
CA LYS A 622 -5.41 -27.64 -13.12
C LYS A 622 -5.60 -28.22 -14.53
N ALA A 623 -6.28 -27.47 -15.41
CA ALA A 623 -6.49 -27.84 -16.80
C ALA A 623 -5.35 -27.35 -17.71
N ASP A 624 -4.10 -27.67 -17.33
CA ASP A 624 -2.88 -27.14 -17.99
C ASP A 624 -2.82 -27.54 -19.48
N ARG A 625 -3.36 -28.72 -19.81
CA ARG A 625 -3.44 -29.22 -21.18
C ARG A 625 -4.36 -28.38 -22.07
N LEU A 626 -5.51 -27.95 -21.54
CA LEU A 626 -6.44 -27.09 -22.26
C LEU A 626 -5.86 -25.69 -22.47
N SER A 627 -5.19 -25.12 -21.44
CA SER A 627 -4.48 -23.84 -21.57
C SER A 627 -3.48 -23.87 -22.72
N LYS A 628 -2.67 -24.92 -22.78
CA LYS A 628 -1.67 -25.10 -23.84
C LYS A 628 -2.28 -25.26 -25.23
N TYR A 629 -3.43 -25.95 -25.35
CA TYR A 629 -4.12 -26.07 -26.62
C TYR A 629 -4.71 -24.74 -27.10
N MET A 630 -5.26 -23.93 -26.20
CA MET A 630 -5.76 -22.59 -26.54
C MET A 630 -4.63 -21.66 -26.99
N GLU A 631 -3.48 -21.66 -26.28
CA GLU A 631 -2.29 -20.89 -26.66
C GLU A 631 -1.76 -21.29 -28.04
N ASN A 632 -1.62 -22.60 -28.29
CA ASN A 632 -1.20 -23.11 -29.60
C ASN A 632 -2.16 -22.70 -30.72
N CYS A 633 -3.48 -22.73 -30.47
CA CYS A 633 -4.47 -22.27 -31.47
C CYS A 633 -4.32 -20.77 -31.76
N ASN A 634 -4.04 -19.95 -30.74
CA ASN A 634 -3.79 -18.53 -30.94
C ASN A 634 -2.50 -18.27 -31.73
N GLU A 635 -1.41 -18.98 -31.43
CA GLU A 635 -0.15 -18.88 -32.19
C GLU A 635 -0.34 -19.25 -33.66
N ILE A 636 -1.10 -20.31 -33.94
CA ILE A 636 -1.39 -20.76 -35.31
C ILE A 636 -2.28 -19.76 -36.06
N LEU A 637 -3.24 -19.13 -35.38
CA LEU A 637 -4.08 -18.07 -35.96
C LEU A 637 -3.28 -16.79 -36.25
N VAL A 638 -2.33 -16.43 -35.38
CA VAL A 638 -1.43 -15.28 -35.59
C VAL A 638 -0.42 -15.54 -36.71
N ALA A 639 0.03 -16.79 -36.86
CA ALA A 639 0.98 -17.21 -37.90
C ALA A 639 0.34 -17.43 -39.28
N ASP A 640 -0.97 -17.16 -39.44
CA ASP A 640 -1.75 -17.30 -40.69
C ASP A 640 -1.58 -18.68 -41.36
N ALA A 641 -1.62 -19.73 -40.53
CA ALA A 641 -1.43 -21.11 -40.98
C ALA A 641 -2.58 -21.62 -41.86
N THR A 642 -2.35 -22.72 -42.59
CA THR A 642 -3.35 -23.30 -43.48
C THR A 642 -4.63 -23.74 -42.74
N ASP A 643 -5.78 -23.61 -43.40
CA ASP A 643 -7.10 -23.93 -42.83
C ASP A 643 -7.21 -25.35 -42.31
N GLN A 644 -6.54 -26.32 -42.94
CA GLN A 644 -6.45 -27.70 -42.45
C GLN A 644 -5.72 -27.81 -41.09
N THR A 645 -4.69 -27.00 -40.86
CA THR A 645 -3.91 -27.02 -39.61
C THR A 645 -4.70 -26.37 -38.48
N ILE A 646 -5.39 -25.26 -38.75
CA ILE A 646 -6.27 -24.57 -37.80
C ILE A 646 -7.42 -25.49 -37.38
N LEU A 647 -8.08 -26.16 -38.33
CA LEU A 647 -9.17 -27.09 -38.06
C LEU A 647 -8.70 -28.31 -37.25
N ALA A 648 -7.57 -28.92 -37.61
CA ALA A 648 -7.04 -30.09 -36.89
C ALA A 648 -6.70 -29.77 -35.43
N LYS A 649 -6.06 -28.62 -35.17
CA LYS A 649 -5.67 -28.19 -33.81
C LYS A 649 -6.85 -27.65 -33.01
N GLY A 650 -7.79 -26.97 -33.66
CA GLY A 650 -9.06 -26.56 -33.08
C GLY A 650 -9.89 -27.74 -32.58
N GLU A 651 -9.95 -28.83 -33.36
CA GLU A 651 -10.63 -30.07 -32.96
C GLU A 651 -9.97 -30.77 -31.76
N GLU A 652 -8.63 -30.74 -31.64
CA GLU A 652 -7.93 -31.24 -30.45
C GLU A 652 -8.32 -30.44 -29.20
N CYS A 653 -8.35 -29.10 -29.31
CA CYS A 653 -8.74 -28.22 -28.21
C CYS A 653 -10.22 -28.40 -27.82
N LYS A 654 -11.11 -28.54 -28.80
CA LYS A 654 -12.54 -28.78 -28.60
C LYS A 654 -12.81 -30.10 -27.87
N LYS A 655 -12.10 -31.17 -28.24
CA LYS A 655 -12.19 -32.46 -27.54
C LYS A 655 -11.78 -32.36 -26.08
N GLU A 656 -10.79 -31.53 -25.77
CA GLU A 656 -10.32 -31.33 -24.39
C GLU A 656 -11.32 -30.50 -23.57
N PHE A 657 -11.97 -29.48 -24.16
CA PHE A 657 -13.11 -28.80 -23.54
C PHE A 657 -14.22 -29.78 -23.16
N VAL A 658 -14.63 -30.65 -24.10
CA VAL A 658 -15.70 -31.64 -23.87
C VAL A 658 -15.34 -32.59 -22.73
N ARG A 659 -14.11 -33.12 -22.70
CA ARG A 659 -13.65 -34.03 -21.63
C ARG A 659 -13.72 -33.39 -20.24
N ILE A 660 -13.28 -32.13 -20.13
CA ILE A 660 -13.29 -31.42 -18.85
C ILE A 660 -14.73 -31.13 -18.42
N ILE A 661 -15.59 -30.70 -19.34
CA ILE A 661 -17.00 -30.41 -19.09
C ILE A 661 -17.75 -31.67 -18.63
N GLU A 662 -17.54 -32.81 -19.29
CA GLU A 662 -18.16 -34.09 -18.92
C GLU A 662 -17.67 -34.57 -17.54
N GLY A 663 -16.36 -34.52 -17.28
CA GLY A 663 -15.82 -34.91 -15.98
C GLY A 663 -16.28 -34.00 -14.84
N LEU A 664 -16.47 -32.70 -15.09
CA LEU A 664 -17.03 -31.77 -14.11
C LEU A 664 -18.52 -32.05 -13.84
N LYS A 665 -19.31 -32.44 -14.86
CA LYS A 665 -20.70 -32.87 -14.69
C LYS A 665 -20.82 -34.12 -13.82
N GLU A 666 -19.95 -35.10 -14.03
CA GLU A 666 -19.88 -36.30 -13.17
C GLU A 666 -19.50 -35.94 -11.73
N SER A 667 -18.64 -34.94 -11.56
CA SER A 667 -18.18 -34.45 -10.25
C SER A 667 -19.23 -33.63 -9.47
N GLN A 668 -20.36 -33.24 -10.09
CA GLN A 668 -21.47 -32.56 -9.38
C GLN A 668 -22.29 -33.48 -8.47
N ASN A 669 -22.15 -34.80 -8.64
CA ASN A 669 -22.87 -35.83 -7.88
C ASN A 669 -22.02 -36.45 -6.75
N LEU A 670 -20.78 -35.98 -6.56
CA LEU A 670 -19.92 -36.26 -5.40
C LEU A 670 -20.21 -35.27 -4.27
#